data_AF-A0AAD4WHR8-F1
#
_entry.id   AF-A0AAD4WHR8-F1
#
_cell.length_a   1.000
_cell.length_b   1.000
_cell.length_c   1.000
_cell.angle_alpha   90.00
_cell.angle_beta   90.00
_cell.angle_gamma   90.00
#
_symmetry.space_group_name_H-M   'P 1'
#
loop_
_entity.id
_entity.type
_entity.pdbx_description
1 polymer ?
#
loop_
_entity_poly.entity_id
_entity_poly.type
_entity_poly.pdbx_seq_one_letter_code
_entity_poly.pdbx_strand_id
1 'polypeptide(L)'
;MVMIHPPCEGKKSFKNLSPQRKTFSKSFHTSLPELSELSTNLGILLHPIPLQRKEEKNGWSFDRRGLYFCFHPVLDDAEEKQIEKPAVREWLDDLKHAVFDAEDLLGEINYEALRCKLEGEAETADKFTNKVWNFLPTSRNKFYQSMNVKIQELLRKLEDFVQLKGALGLTEVVGRKFSQRTPTTSLIHEPYVYGRNEVKENLSKVLFSDDASKDDVSVITIVGMGGVGKTTLARMLYNDDRVKEHFTFKAWACVSEDYDAIRVTKTLLESVTSKPCNTTDLNLLQVELREQLRGKKFLFVLDDLWNEKYTDWNCLQTPFTSGARGSKVIVTTRNKNIASFMQNVPTQPLEPLSHEDCWSLLAKHAFGNVTCSAYPSLEEIGKKIARKCNGLPLAAQTLGGLLRSRLDSEVWNRVLNNSIWDLPSEKSDILPALGLSYHYLPAKLKRCFIYCSIFPKDFEFKVEDVVFLWMAEGLISQAENGDNMEEVAKEYFDELLSRSLFQMSRKSSFVMHDLINDLAVFMSKGFCSRLEGGKESCDVERVRHLSYSRGKFDVALKFEPLKGAKCLRTFLPTFLITYRNYYLISKQFVQDLLPSHRCLRVLSLSGYKNVTDLPDSIKNLVHLRYLDLSYTAIKRLEKIDKFTEINAGRL
;
A
#
# COMPACT_ATOMS: atom_id res chain seq x y z
N MET A 1 -21.73 -28.06 55.20
CA MET A 1 -21.21 -29.45 55.34
C MET A 1 -21.21 -30.09 53.96
N VAL A 2 -20.28 -31.00 53.67
CA VAL A 2 -20.07 -31.59 52.32
C VAL A 2 -20.96 -32.82 52.11
N MET A 3 -21.39 -33.07 50.85
CA MET A 3 -21.72 -34.34 50.13
C MET A 3 -22.73 -33.99 48.99
N ILE A 4 -22.62 -34.34 47.69
CA ILE A 4 -22.18 -35.56 46.94
C ILE A 4 -23.25 -36.67 47.03
N HIS A 5 -23.93 -37.17 45.96
CA HIS A 5 -23.84 -36.94 44.49
C HIS A 5 -25.26 -37.10 43.77
N PRO A 6 -25.46 -37.40 42.44
CA PRO A 6 -26.66 -37.00 41.65
C PRO A 6 -27.62 -38.18 41.27
N PRO A 7 -28.59 -38.07 40.32
CA PRO A 7 -28.33 -38.03 38.84
C PRO A 7 -29.30 -37.16 37.97
N CYS A 8 -29.06 -37.20 36.64
CA CYS A 8 -29.81 -36.78 35.41
C CYS A 8 -31.30 -36.34 35.51
N GLU A 9 -31.87 -35.47 34.65
CA GLU A 9 -31.58 -35.07 33.24
C GLU A 9 -31.77 -33.54 32.97
N GLY A 10 -31.34 -33.04 31.80
CA GLY A 10 -31.71 -31.68 31.33
C GLY A 10 -31.47 -31.43 29.84
N LYS A 11 -32.54 -31.18 29.06
CA LYS A 11 -32.47 -30.93 27.60
C LYS A 11 -32.37 -29.45 27.23
N LYS A 12 -31.45 -29.14 26.31
CA LYS A 12 -31.42 -28.00 25.36
C LYS A 12 -31.56 -26.56 25.92
N SER A 13 -30.49 -25.77 25.73
CA SER A 13 -30.61 -24.35 25.38
C SER A 13 -29.51 -23.99 24.36
N PHE A 14 -29.90 -23.41 23.21
CA PHE A 14 -28.95 -22.93 22.21
C PHE A 14 -28.51 -21.50 22.55
N LYS A 15 -27.20 -21.24 22.65
CA LYS A 15 -26.64 -19.88 22.68
C LYS A 15 -25.41 -19.74 21.79
N ASN A 16 -25.53 -18.84 20.83
CA ASN A 16 -24.49 -18.00 20.21
C ASN A 16 -23.11 -18.63 19.95
N LEU A 17 -22.97 -19.28 18.79
CA LEU A 17 -21.66 -19.44 18.15
C LEU A 17 -21.16 -18.08 17.63
N SER A 18 -20.10 -17.55 18.23
CA SER A 18 -19.26 -16.52 17.61
C SER A 18 -18.03 -17.20 16.98
N PRO A 19 -17.55 -16.75 15.81
CA PRO A 19 -16.33 -17.28 15.23
C PRO A 19 -15.12 -16.74 16.01
N GLN A 20 -14.48 -17.59 16.82
CA GLN A 20 -13.18 -17.29 17.41
C GLN A 20 -12.15 -17.13 16.31
N ARG A 21 -11.73 -15.89 16.02
CA ARG A 21 -10.49 -15.65 15.28
C ARG A 21 -9.33 -16.23 16.08
N LYS A 22 -8.50 -17.07 15.45
CA LYS A 22 -7.23 -17.52 16.01
C LYS A 22 -6.11 -17.07 15.10
N THR A 23 -5.39 -16.04 15.53
CA THR A 23 -4.02 -15.80 15.10
C THR A 23 -3.10 -16.80 15.78
N PHE A 24 -2.03 -17.20 15.10
CA PHE A 24 -0.97 -18.04 15.65
C PHE A 24 0.36 -17.64 15.04
N SER A 25 1.31 -17.30 15.90
CA SER A 25 2.74 -17.23 15.59
C SER A 25 3.39 -18.52 16.10
N LYS A 26 4.28 -19.13 15.29
CA LYS A 26 5.17 -20.21 15.73
C LYS A 26 6.60 -19.67 15.68
N SER A 27 7.19 -19.36 16.84
CA SER A 27 8.60 -18.95 16.94
C SER A 27 9.52 -20.18 16.95
N PHE A 28 10.11 -20.51 15.79
CA PHE A 28 11.13 -21.56 15.67
C PHE A 28 12.54 -20.95 15.49
N HIS A 29 13.30 -20.84 16.58
CA HIS A 29 14.71 -20.47 16.53
C HIS A 29 15.59 -21.68 16.17
N THR A 30 15.71 -21.97 14.88
CA THR A 30 16.76 -22.86 14.32
C THR A 30 17.32 -22.33 13.01
N SER A 31 17.74 -21.06 12.99
CA SER A 31 18.60 -20.53 11.93
C SER A 31 20.02 -21.09 12.08
N LEU A 32 20.65 -21.45 10.95
CA LEU A 32 22.09 -21.74 10.89
C LEU A 32 22.84 -20.40 10.76
N PRO A 33 23.61 -19.96 11.77
CA PRO A 33 24.10 -18.57 11.86
C PRO A 33 24.78 -18.08 10.57
N GLU A 34 25.69 -18.89 10.04
CA GLU A 34 26.49 -18.60 8.83
C GLU A 34 25.63 -18.50 7.55
N LEU A 35 24.50 -19.22 7.46
CA LEU A 35 23.56 -19.11 6.34
C LEU A 35 22.56 -17.96 6.51
N SER A 36 22.17 -17.60 7.74
CA SER A 36 21.43 -16.36 8.00
C SER A 36 22.28 -15.13 7.70
N GLU A 37 23.58 -15.15 8.03
CA GLU A 37 24.53 -14.13 7.57
C GLU A 37 24.59 -14.08 6.04
N LEU A 38 24.66 -15.22 5.32
CA LEU A 38 24.70 -15.21 3.85
C LEU A 38 23.40 -14.71 3.21
N SER A 39 22.23 -15.05 3.76
CA SER A 39 20.94 -14.51 3.32
C SER A 39 20.80 -13.03 3.58
N THR A 40 21.37 -12.55 4.68
CA THR A 40 21.39 -11.12 5.00
C THR A 40 22.40 -10.41 4.10
N ASN A 41 23.60 -10.98 3.88
CA ASN A 41 24.66 -10.42 3.04
C ASN A 41 24.30 -10.29 1.55
N LEU A 42 23.47 -11.18 0.99
CA LEU A 42 22.92 -10.99 -0.36
C LEU A 42 21.78 -9.96 -0.41
N GLY A 43 20.94 -9.86 0.64
CA GLY A 43 19.99 -8.75 0.81
C GLY A 43 20.65 -7.39 1.11
N ILE A 44 21.87 -7.40 1.65
CA ILE A 44 22.74 -6.26 2.01
C ILE A 44 23.40 -5.59 0.80
N LEU A 45 23.18 -6.11 -0.43
CA LEU A 45 23.50 -5.37 -1.66
C LEU A 45 22.90 -3.92 -1.67
N LEU A 46 21.97 -3.62 -0.75
CA LEU A 46 21.38 -2.32 -0.44
C LEU A 46 21.60 -1.87 1.04
N HIS A 47 22.85 -1.79 1.52
CA HIS A 47 23.31 -1.26 2.85
C HIS A 47 23.11 -2.24 4.08
N PRO A 48 23.68 -1.99 5.29
CA PRO A 48 25.06 -2.37 5.65
C PRO A 48 25.23 -3.04 7.05
N ILE A 49 26.36 -3.72 7.31
CA ILE A 49 26.81 -4.14 8.67
C ILE A 49 28.34 -3.95 8.80
N PRO A 50 28.87 -3.38 9.92
CA PRO A 50 30.31 -3.15 10.11
C PRO A 50 31.06 -4.37 10.69
N LEU A 51 31.28 -5.41 9.90
CA LEU A 51 32.07 -6.58 10.31
C LEU A 51 33.58 -6.30 10.31
N GLN A 52 34.27 -6.78 11.36
CA GLN A 52 35.68 -6.44 11.62
C GLN A 52 36.68 -7.12 10.68
N ARG A 53 37.82 -6.44 10.45
CA ARG A 53 38.88 -6.87 9.52
C ARG A 53 39.67 -8.06 10.07
N LYS A 54 39.51 -9.23 9.46
CA LYS A 54 40.58 -10.25 9.37
C LYS A 54 41.20 -10.25 7.98
N GLU A 55 42.52 -10.27 7.93
CA GLU A 55 43.28 -10.50 6.70
C GLU A 55 43.51 -12.01 6.53
N GLU A 56 43.10 -12.56 5.38
CA GLU A 56 43.67 -13.80 4.87
C GLU A 56 44.31 -13.51 3.52
N LYS A 57 45.58 -13.89 3.39
CA LYS A 57 46.39 -13.68 2.18
C LYS A 57 46.35 -14.95 1.35
N ASN A 58 45.84 -14.88 0.11
CA ASN A 58 46.47 -15.39 -1.11
C ASN A 58 45.49 -15.46 -2.31
N GLY A 59 45.97 -15.05 -3.49
CA GLY A 59 45.55 -15.56 -4.80
C GLY A 59 44.06 -15.52 -5.22
N TRP A 60 43.63 -14.40 -5.83
CA TRP A 60 42.51 -14.34 -6.80
C TRP A 60 41.20 -15.07 -6.40
N SER A 61 40.82 -15.01 -5.12
CA SER A 61 39.45 -15.34 -4.71
C SER A 61 38.47 -14.29 -5.22
N PHE A 62 37.37 -14.71 -5.87
CA PHE A 62 36.32 -13.82 -6.37
C PHE A 62 35.61 -13.11 -5.19
N ASP A 63 36.05 -11.90 -4.85
CA ASP A 63 35.66 -11.24 -3.60
C ASP A 63 34.21 -10.73 -3.67
N ARG A 64 33.35 -11.31 -2.83
CA ARG A 64 31.92 -10.95 -2.71
C ARG A 64 31.73 -9.49 -2.29
N ARG A 65 32.73 -8.88 -1.64
CA ARG A 65 32.74 -7.43 -1.34
C ARG A 65 32.81 -6.57 -2.60
N GLY A 66 33.47 -7.05 -3.66
CA GLY A 66 33.67 -6.31 -4.91
C GLY A 66 32.35 -5.95 -5.60
N LEU A 67 31.45 -6.92 -5.79
CA LEU A 67 30.14 -6.70 -6.39
C LEU A 67 29.28 -5.72 -5.58
N TYR A 68 29.32 -5.80 -4.25
CA TYR A 68 28.66 -4.83 -3.38
C TYR A 68 29.25 -3.42 -3.56
N PHE A 69 30.58 -3.25 -3.46
CA PHE A 69 31.23 -1.96 -3.68
C PHE A 69 31.09 -1.43 -5.12
N CYS A 70 30.83 -2.28 -6.11
CA CYS A 70 30.56 -1.87 -7.49
C CYS A 70 29.17 -1.25 -7.67
N PHE A 71 28.11 -1.84 -7.10
CA PHE A 71 26.75 -1.33 -7.25
C PHE A 71 26.38 -0.29 -6.19
N HIS A 72 26.75 -0.52 -4.92
CA HIS A 72 26.30 0.26 -3.77
C HIS A 72 26.36 1.80 -3.96
N PRO A 73 27.46 2.40 -4.45
CA PRO A 73 27.53 3.87 -4.57
C PRO A 73 26.63 4.43 -5.68
N VAL A 74 26.30 3.62 -6.69
CA VAL A 74 25.47 4.04 -7.84
C VAL A 74 24.05 3.47 -7.84
N LEU A 75 23.69 2.59 -6.89
CA LEU A 75 22.29 2.16 -6.74
C LEU A 75 21.39 3.34 -6.39
N ASP A 76 21.93 4.24 -5.55
CA ASP A 76 21.34 5.53 -5.28
C ASP A 76 21.19 6.34 -6.58
N ASP A 77 22.24 6.57 -7.38
CA ASP A 77 22.13 7.32 -8.66
C ASP A 77 21.26 6.69 -9.74
N ALA A 78 21.28 5.37 -9.85
CA ALA A 78 20.39 4.65 -10.71
C ALA A 78 18.93 4.95 -10.35
N GLU A 79 18.61 5.22 -9.06
CA GLU A 79 17.29 5.72 -8.74
C GLU A 79 17.01 7.11 -9.33
N GLU A 80 17.96 8.07 -9.40
CA GLU A 80 17.67 9.43 -9.93
C GLU A 80 17.46 9.41 -11.42
N LYS A 81 18.39 8.79 -12.14
CA LYS A 81 18.33 8.80 -13.59
C LYS A 81 17.21 7.92 -14.14
N GLN A 82 16.61 7.00 -13.36
CA GLN A 82 15.38 6.29 -13.75
C GLN A 82 14.17 7.22 -14.02
N ILE A 83 14.22 8.48 -13.55
CA ILE A 83 13.21 9.51 -13.79
C ILE A 83 13.15 9.93 -15.25
N GLU A 84 14.33 10.24 -15.80
CA GLU A 84 14.50 10.99 -17.05
C GLU A 84 15.07 10.11 -18.16
N LYS A 85 15.76 9.03 -17.78
CA LYS A 85 16.50 8.12 -18.67
C LYS A 85 15.87 6.72 -18.57
N PRO A 86 14.98 6.34 -19.51
CA PRO A 86 14.38 5.01 -19.55
C PRO A 86 15.41 3.87 -19.50
N ALA A 87 16.57 4.02 -20.14
CA ALA A 87 17.64 3.02 -20.11
C ALA A 87 18.23 2.78 -18.70
N VAL A 88 18.29 3.79 -17.83
CA VAL A 88 18.72 3.60 -16.43
C VAL A 88 17.62 2.93 -15.62
N ARG A 89 16.35 3.24 -15.92
CA ARG A 89 15.20 2.56 -15.33
C ARG A 89 15.20 1.08 -15.66
N GLU A 90 15.39 0.73 -16.93
CA GLU A 90 15.46 -0.64 -17.44
C GLU A 90 16.61 -1.43 -16.79
N TRP A 91 17.83 -0.85 -16.75
CA TRP A 91 18.98 -1.44 -16.05
C TRP A 91 18.71 -1.67 -14.55
N LEU A 92 18.08 -0.71 -13.87
CA LEU A 92 17.78 -0.82 -12.44
C LEU A 92 16.64 -1.83 -12.18
N ASP A 93 15.69 -1.95 -13.10
CA ASP A 93 14.60 -2.93 -13.06
C ASP A 93 15.19 -4.36 -13.19
N ASP A 94 15.98 -4.61 -14.23
CA ASP A 94 16.66 -5.88 -14.48
C ASP A 94 17.61 -6.27 -13.33
N LEU A 95 18.39 -5.33 -12.79
CA LEU A 95 19.25 -5.56 -11.63
C LEU A 95 18.45 -5.97 -10.39
N LYS A 96 17.30 -5.32 -10.13
CA LYS A 96 16.38 -5.69 -9.04
C LYS A 96 15.76 -7.08 -9.27
N HIS A 97 15.39 -7.44 -10.50
CA HIS A 97 14.92 -8.80 -10.83
C HIS A 97 16.02 -9.85 -10.57
N ALA A 98 17.28 -9.59 -10.95
CA ALA A 98 18.40 -10.51 -10.70
C ALA A 98 18.70 -10.69 -9.20
N VAL A 99 18.61 -9.63 -8.39
CA VAL A 99 18.72 -9.72 -6.92
C VAL A 99 17.57 -10.56 -6.34
N PHE A 100 16.34 -10.41 -6.84
CA PHE A 100 15.23 -11.27 -6.40
C PHE A 100 15.42 -12.74 -6.79
N ASP A 101 15.94 -13.04 -7.98
CA ASP A 101 16.24 -14.42 -8.39
C ASP A 101 17.36 -15.04 -7.56
N ALA A 102 18.35 -14.26 -7.12
CA ALA A 102 19.39 -14.70 -6.20
C ALA A 102 18.84 -14.95 -4.77
N GLU A 103 17.96 -14.09 -4.25
CA GLU A 103 17.27 -14.32 -2.97
C GLU A 103 16.44 -15.61 -3.00
N ASP A 104 15.70 -15.88 -4.08
CA ASP A 104 14.82 -17.06 -4.18
C ASP A 104 15.65 -18.35 -4.37
N LEU A 105 16.72 -18.32 -5.17
CA LEU A 105 17.66 -19.44 -5.30
C LEU A 105 18.37 -19.79 -3.98
N LEU A 106 18.75 -18.78 -3.18
CA LEU A 106 19.31 -19.02 -1.85
C LEU A 106 18.28 -19.64 -0.89
N GLY A 107 17.00 -19.31 -1.06
CA GLY A 107 15.90 -20.00 -0.37
C GLY A 107 15.79 -21.48 -0.75
N GLU A 108 15.96 -21.84 -2.04
CA GLU A 108 15.94 -23.24 -2.49
C GLU A 108 17.09 -24.03 -1.84
N ILE A 109 18.29 -23.43 -1.79
CA ILE A 109 19.48 -23.97 -1.11
C ILE A 109 19.20 -24.22 0.37
N ASN A 110 18.67 -23.21 1.08
CA ASN A 110 18.43 -23.28 2.52
C ASN A 110 17.35 -24.33 2.89
N TYR A 111 16.27 -24.41 2.11
CA TYR A 111 15.22 -25.41 2.32
C TYR A 111 15.74 -26.85 2.13
N GLU A 112 16.53 -27.10 1.08
CA GLU A 112 17.10 -28.42 0.81
C GLU A 112 18.16 -28.81 1.85
N ALA A 113 18.97 -27.85 2.31
CA ALA A 113 19.89 -28.04 3.43
C ALA A 113 19.15 -28.47 4.71
N LEU A 114 18.05 -27.79 5.04
CA LEU A 114 17.22 -28.11 6.21
C LEU A 114 16.53 -29.48 6.05
N ARG A 115 16.01 -29.80 4.86
CA ARG A 115 15.41 -31.11 4.60
C ARG A 115 16.43 -32.24 4.79
N CYS A 116 17.65 -32.11 4.27
CA CYS A 116 18.72 -33.08 4.50
C CYS A 116 19.06 -33.24 6.00
N LYS A 117 19.02 -32.17 6.84
CA LYS A 117 19.20 -32.33 8.31
C LYS A 117 18.06 -33.13 8.95
N LEU A 118 16.81 -32.88 8.53
CA LEU A 118 15.63 -33.57 9.05
C LEU A 118 15.50 -35.03 8.57
N GLU A 119 16.00 -35.34 7.38
CA GLU A 119 16.02 -36.70 6.79
C GLU A 119 17.24 -37.53 7.22
N GLY A 120 18.12 -36.99 8.08
CA GLY A 120 19.27 -37.68 8.65
C GLY A 120 20.56 -37.60 7.82
N GLU A 121 20.53 -36.93 6.67
CA GLU A 121 21.69 -36.71 5.79
C GLU A 121 22.61 -35.58 6.27
N ALA A 122 23.09 -35.66 7.52
CA ALA A 122 23.92 -34.61 8.13
C ALA A 122 25.16 -34.24 7.28
N GLU A 123 25.86 -35.24 6.72
CA GLU A 123 26.98 -35.01 5.81
C GLU A 123 26.60 -34.30 4.51
N THR A 124 25.36 -34.44 4.02
CA THR A 124 24.87 -33.71 2.84
C THR A 124 24.59 -32.26 3.25
N ALA A 125 23.93 -32.07 4.40
CA ALA A 125 23.58 -30.75 4.91
C ALA A 125 24.78 -29.88 5.31
N ASP A 126 25.86 -30.46 5.81
CA ASP A 126 27.09 -29.70 6.12
C ASP A 126 27.90 -29.33 4.87
N LYS A 127 27.62 -29.96 3.72
CA LYS A 127 28.11 -29.50 2.40
C LYS A 127 27.31 -28.27 1.90
N PHE A 128 26.02 -28.18 2.24
CA PHE A 128 25.17 -27.01 1.93
C PHE A 128 25.47 -25.77 2.79
N THR A 129 26.07 -25.91 3.97
CA THR A 129 26.47 -24.78 4.85
C THR A 129 27.93 -24.40 4.61
N ASN A 130 28.85 -25.32 4.85
CA ASN A 130 30.27 -24.98 5.02
C ASN A 130 31.07 -24.95 3.69
N LYS A 131 30.45 -25.29 2.55
CA LYS A 131 31.17 -25.49 1.26
C LYS A 131 30.51 -24.85 0.03
N VAL A 132 29.59 -23.90 0.21
CA VAL A 132 28.77 -23.25 -0.85
C VAL A 132 29.58 -22.65 -2.02
N TRP A 133 30.89 -22.43 -1.89
CA TRP A 133 31.72 -21.81 -2.94
C TRP A 133 32.91 -22.64 -3.43
N ASN A 134 33.22 -23.78 -2.80
CA ASN A 134 34.19 -24.74 -3.33
C ASN A 134 33.46 -25.80 -4.18
N PHE A 135 32.84 -25.33 -5.27
CA PHE A 135 32.06 -26.17 -6.17
C PHE A 135 32.95 -27.15 -6.94
N LEU A 136 33.04 -28.39 -6.44
CA LEU A 136 33.55 -29.51 -7.20
C LEU A 136 32.58 -29.83 -8.37
N PRO A 137 33.03 -29.86 -9.64
CA PRO A 137 32.18 -30.21 -10.79
C PRO A 137 31.67 -31.67 -10.82
N THR A 138 31.99 -32.46 -9.79
CA THR A 138 31.86 -33.93 -9.76
C THR A 138 30.64 -34.46 -8.99
N SER A 139 29.73 -33.58 -8.55
CA SER A 139 28.48 -34.03 -7.89
C SER A 139 27.61 -34.84 -8.85
N ARG A 140 27.29 -36.09 -8.47
CA ARG A 140 26.36 -36.97 -9.21
C ARG A 140 24.87 -36.61 -9.00
N ASN A 141 24.55 -35.73 -8.04
CA ASN A 141 23.17 -35.37 -7.75
C ASN A 141 22.70 -34.22 -8.68
N LYS A 142 21.65 -34.50 -9.47
CA LYS A 142 21.07 -33.59 -10.47
C LYS A 142 20.64 -32.22 -9.89
N PHE A 143 20.28 -32.17 -8.61
CA PHE A 143 19.87 -30.92 -7.96
C PHE A 143 21.03 -29.91 -7.92
N TYR A 144 22.21 -30.35 -7.50
CA TYR A 144 23.43 -29.53 -7.48
C TYR A 144 23.80 -29.07 -8.88
N GLN A 145 23.73 -29.96 -9.88
CA GLN A 145 24.03 -29.60 -11.27
C GLN A 145 23.10 -28.48 -11.79
N SER A 146 21.81 -28.56 -11.47
CA SER A 146 20.82 -27.52 -11.80
C SER A 146 21.10 -26.19 -11.09
N MET A 147 21.35 -26.21 -9.77
CA MET A 147 21.66 -25.00 -9.01
C MET A 147 22.97 -24.34 -9.48
N ASN A 148 24.02 -25.11 -9.74
CA ASN A 148 25.29 -24.57 -10.21
C ASN A 148 25.11 -23.80 -11.52
N VAL A 149 24.29 -24.30 -12.45
CA VAL A 149 23.95 -23.58 -13.69
C VAL A 149 23.21 -22.28 -13.38
N LYS A 150 22.19 -22.30 -12.51
CA LYS A 150 21.48 -21.08 -12.08
C LYS A 150 22.44 -20.03 -11.46
N ILE A 151 23.36 -20.46 -10.58
CA ILE A 151 24.34 -19.57 -9.93
C ILE A 151 25.28 -18.94 -10.96
N GLN A 152 25.83 -19.72 -11.88
CA GLN A 152 26.74 -19.22 -12.91
C GLN A 152 26.03 -18.27 -13.89
N GLU A 153 24.75 -18.51 -14.20
CA GLU A 153 23.95 -17.58 -15.02
C GLU A 153 23.69 -16.25 -14.30
N LEU A 154 23.39 -16.28 -12.99
CA LEU A 154 23.21 -15.08 -12.18
C LEU A 154 24.49 -14.27 -12.00
N LEU A 155 25.63 -14.93 -11.76
CA LEU A 155 26.94 -14.27 -11.65
C LEU A 155 27.28 -13.51 -12.94
N ARG A 156 27.12 -14.16 -14.10
CA ARG A 156 27.33 -13.52 -15.41
C ARG A 156 26.41 -12.31 -15.63
N LYS A 157 25.11 -12.41 -15.30
CA LYS A 157 24.19 -11.26 -15.38
C LYS A 157 24.64 -10.09 -14.49
N LEU A 158 25.14 -10.38 -13.29
CA LEU A 158 25.68 -9.36 -12.38
C LEU A 158 26.97 -8.73 -12.94
N GLU A 159 27.86 -9.50 -13.56
CA GLU A 159 29.03 -8.98 -14.29
C GLU A 159 28.62 -8.05 -15.44
N ASP A 160 27.64 -8.46 -16.26
CA ASP A 160 27.09 -7.65 -17.36
C ASP A 160 26.55 -6.29 -16.85
N PHE A 161 25.81 -6.28 -15.73
CA PHE A 161 25.34 -5.02 -15.12
C PHE A 161 26.47 -4.13 -14.59
N VAL A 162 27.57 -4.69 -14.07
CA VAL A 162 28.76 -3.92 -13.64
C VAL A 162 29.44 -3.23 -14.84
N GLN A 163 29.46 -3.86 -16.02
CA GLN A 163 29.99 -3.22 -17.23
C GLN A 163 29.05 -2.11 -17.73
N LEU A 164 27.74 -2.38 -17.79
CA LEU A 164 26.72 -1.44 -18.28
C LEU A 164 26.63 -0.15 -17.45
N LYS A 165 26.92 -0.22 -16.14
CA LYS A 165 27.05 0.94 -15.22
C LYS A 165 27.85 2.10 -15.83
N GLY A 166 29.01 1.79 -16.42
CA GLY A 166 29.93 2.79 -16.98
C GLY A 166 29.35 3.49 -18.22
N ALA A 167 28.74 2.72 -19.11
CA ALA A 167 28.13 3.24 -20.34
C ALA A 167 26.90 4.11 -20.09
N LEU A 168 26.16 3.86 -19.00
CA LEU A 168 24.97 4.63 -18.60
C LEU A 168 25.30 5.99 -17.96
N GLY A 169 26.57 6.29 -17.67
CA GLY A 169 26.99 7.52 -17.00
C GLY A 169 26.46 7.60 -15.56
N LEU A 170 26.56 6.48 -14.82
CA LEU A 170 26.12 6.42 -13.42
C LEU A 170 27.18 6.95 -12.45
N THR A 171 26.76 7.85 -11.56
CA THR A 171 27.54 8.68 -10.64
C THR A 171 26.66 9.07 -9.44
N GLU A 172 26.91 8.54 -8.25
CA GLU A 172 26.21 8.70 -6.94
C GLU A 172 25.18 9.90 -6.80
N VAL A 173 23.90 9.65 -6.37
CA VAL A 173 22.71 10.56 -5.99
C VAL A 173 21.36 10.44 -6.82
N VAL A 174 20.10 10.57 -6.27
CA VAL A 174 18.98 9.53 -6.08
C VAL A 174 17.49 9.87 -6.54
N GLY A 175 16.54 8.94 -6.89
CA GLY A 175 15.15 9.27 -7.41
C GLY A 175 13.94 8.26 -7.67
N ARG A 176 13.26 8.24 -8.87
CA ARG A 176 11.74 8.14 -9.06
C ARG A 176 11.07 7.56 -10.41
N LYS A 177 9.73 7.24 -10.45
CA LYS A 177 8.64 7.29 -11.56
C LYS A 177 7.98 5.97 -12.18
N PHE A 178 6.67 5.64 -12.53
CA PHE A 178 5.22 6.15 -12.66
C PHE A 178 4.11 5.01 -12.69
N SER A 179 2.75 5.06 -12.43
CA SER A 179 1.60 5.97 -11.97
C SER A 179 0.44 5.05 -11.37
N GLN A 180 -0.90 5.21 -11.07
CA GLN A 180 -2.11 6.11 -11.25
C GLN A 180 -3.27 5.78 -10.17
N ARG A 181 -4.55 6.32 -10.16
CA ARG A 181 -5.42 6.77 -8.96
C ARG A 181 -6.81 6.13 -8.49
N THR A 182 -7.40 6.54 -7.30
CA THR A 182 -8.71 6.12 -6.61
C THR A 182 -9.15 6.98 -5.30
N PRO A 183 -10.18 6.70 -4.38
CA PRO A 183 -11.08 7.71 -3.67
C PRO A 183 -11.22 7.83 -2.07
N THR A 184 -11.79 8.94 -1.53
CA THR A 184 -11.75 9.47 -0.11
C THR A 184 -12.90 9.18 0.94
N THR A 185 -12.84 9.79 2.17
CA THR A 185 -13.85 9.70 3.28
C THR A 185 -14.12 11.03 4.08
N SER A 186 -15.15 11.06 4.97
CA SER A 186 -15.72 12.29 5.61
C SER A 186 -15.32 12.69 7.04
N LEU A 187 -14.37 12.03 7.73
CA LEU A 187 -13.94 12.50 9.08
C LEU A 187 -12.84 13.55 8.95
N ILE A 188 -12.85 14.53 9.85
CA ILE A 188 -11.68 15.38 10.11
C ILE A 188 -10.68 14.54 10.92
N HIS A 189 -9.56 14.18 10.29
CA HIS A 189 -8.36 13.66 10.98
C HIS A 189 -7.34 14.79 11.24
N GLU A 190 -7.57 15.98 10.67
CA GLU A 190 -6.62 17.10 10.65
C GLU A 190 -7.02 18.12 11.74
N PRO A 191 -6.42 18.09 12.96
CA PRO A 191 -6.81 19.00 14.05
C PRO A 191 -6.40 20.47 13.82
N TYR A 192 -5.58 20.74 12.81
CA TYR A 192 -5.14 22.08 12.43
C TYR A 192 -5.29 22.26 10.92
N VAL A 193 -6.10 23.22 10.49
CA VAL A 193 -6.23 23.63 9.08
C VAL A 193 -5.94 25.13 8.99
N TYR A 194 -4.94 25.49 8.20
CA TYR A 194 -4.47 26.86 7.99
C TYR A 194 -5.08 27.45 6.71
N GLY A 195 -5.19 28.78 6.59
CA GLY A 195 -5.60 29.50 5.38
C GLY A 195 -7.01 29.24 4.82
N ARG A 196 -7.88 28.47 5.50
CA ARG A 196 -9.21 28.08 4.98
C ARG A 196 -10.41 28.69 5.70
N ASN A 197 -10.22 29.43 6.79
CA ASN A 197 -11.32 29.92 7.63
C ASN A 197 -12.28 30.88 6.90
N GLU A 198 -11.76 31.84 6.12
CA GLU A 198 -12.60 32.78 5.37
C GLU A 198 -13.43 32.07 4.29
N VAL A 199 -12.79 31.19 3.50
CA VAL A 199 -13.48 30.38 2.48
C VAL A 199 -14.53 29.49 3.12
N LYS A 200 -14.25 28.89 4.28
CA LYS A 200 -15.20 28.10 5.05
C LYS A 200 -16.41 28.93 5.47
N GLU A 201 -16.25 30.08 6.12
CA GLU A 201 -17.42 30.89 6.55
C GLU A 201 -18.17 31.53 5.38
N ASN A 202 -17.51 31.86 4.27
CA ASN A 202 -18.20 32.29 3.05
C ASN A 202 -19.06 31.16 2.45
N LEU A 203 -18.55 29.93 2.42
CA LEU A 203 -19.34 28.75 2.05
C LEU A 203 -20.43 28.42 3.08
N SER A 204 -20.21 28.64 4.38
CA SER A 204 -21.23 28.44 5.42
C SER A 204 -22.44 29.36 5.25
N LYS A 205 -22.26 30.62 4.80
CA LYS A 205 -23.38 31.52 4.46
C LYS A 205 -24.27 30.94 3.36
N VAL A 206 -23.67 30.28 2.36
CA VAL A 206 -24.38 29.62 1.24
C VAL A 206 -25.00 28.28 1.67
N LEU A 207 -24.31 27.55 2.56
CA LEU A 207 -24.74 26.26 3.10
C LEU A 207 -26.02 26.38 3.95
N PHE A 208 -26.16 27.43 4.74
CA PHE A 208 -27.29 27.63 5.65
C PHE A 208 -28.36 28.61 5.14
N SER A 209 -28.30 29.03 3.87
CA SER A 209 -29.30 29.91 3.23
C SER A 209 -30.29 29.12 2.39
N ASP A 210 -31.59 29.25 2.68
CA ASP A 210 -32.69 28.61 1.94
C ASP A 210 -33.00 29.29 0.58
N ASP A 211 -32.35 30.42 0.30
CA ASP A 211 -32.54 31.25 -0.89
C ASP A 211 -31.28 31.32 -1.79
N ALA A 212 -30.27 30.47 -1.53
CA ALA A 212 -29.02 30.45 -2.28
C ALA A 212 -29.18 30.04 -3.76
N SER A 213 -30.29 29.39 -4.12
CA SER A 213 -30.67 28.96 -5.47
C SER A 213 -32.16 29.20 -5.69
N LYS A 214 -32.59 29.27 -6.96
CA LYS A 214 -34.03 29.27 -7.31
C LYS A 214 -34.68 27.90 -7.11
N ASP A 215 -33.86 26.85 -7.18
CA ASP A 215 -34.28 25.46 -6.98
C ASP A 215 -34.24 25.09 -5.49
N ASP A 216 -35.08 24.12 -5.08
CA ASP A 216 -35.15 23.63 -3.70
C ASP A 216 -33.85 22.96 -3.20
N VAL A 217 -33.00 22.49 -4.13
CA VAL A 217 -31.71 21.83 -3.83
C VAL A 217 -30.56 22.63 -4.45
N SER A 218 -29.69 23.21 -3.62
CA SER A 218 -28.51 23.95 -4.10
C SER A 218 -27.27 23.07 -4.22
N VAL A 219 -26.49 23.23 -5.30
CA VAL A 219 -25.26 22.49 -5.56
C VAL A 219 -24.04 23.39 -5.36
N ILE A 220 -23.20 23.09 -4.35
CA ILE A 220 -22.02 23.85 -3.97
C ILE A 220 -20.77 23.13 -4.50
N THR A 221 -20.23 23.59 -5.63
CA THR A 221 -19.09 22.95 -6.28
C THR A 221 -17.76 23.59 -5.88
N ILE A 222 -16.85 22.80 -5.29
CA ILE A 222 -15.50 23.20 -4.87
C ILE A 222 -14.48 22.64 -5.88
N VAL A 223 -13.75 23.52 -6.58
CA VAL A 223 -12.86 23.14 -7.70
C VAL A 223 -11.41 23.49 -7.41
N GLY A 224 -10.47 22.58 -7.68
CA GLY A 224 -9.05 22.85 -7.48
C GLY A 224 -8.15 21.62 -7.65
N MET A 225 -6.84 21.86 -7.75
CA MET A 225 -5.84 20.85 -8.09
C MET A 225 -5.77 19.66 -7.10
N GLY A 226 -5.05 18.59 -7.48
CA GLY A 226 -4.75 17.48 -6.58
C GLY A 226 -3.95 17.96 -5.36
N GLY A 227 -4.27 17.46 -4.17
CA GLY A 227 -3.58 17.81 -2.92
C GLY A 227 -3.84 19.23 -2.37
N VAL A 228 -4.68 20.06 -3.00
CA VAL A 228 -4.96 21.46 -2.58
C VAL A 228 -5.86 21.61 -1.34
N GLY A 229 -6.41 20.49 -0.82
CA GLY A 229 -7.24 20.46 0.39
C GLY A 229 -8.76 20.57 0.18
N LYS A 230 -9.30 20.28 -1.01
CA LYS A 230 -10.76 20.29 -1.29
C LYS A 230 -11.56 19.44 -0.30
N THR A 231 -11.16 18.17 -0.17
CA THR A 231 -11.73 17.18 0.73
C THR A 231 -11.70 17.67 2.19
N THR A 232 -10.61 18.31 2.62
CA THR A 232 -10.48 18.94 3.95
C THR A 232 -11.50 20.07 4.13
N LEU A 233 -11.65 20.99 3.18
CA LEU A 233 -12.66 22.05 3.25
C LEU A 233 -14.09 21.49 3.27
N ALA A 234 -14.40 20.48 2.45
CA ALA A 234 -15.69 19.80 2.50
C ALA A 234 -15.94 19.08 3.84
N ARG A 235 -14.91 18.49 4.47
CA ARG A 235 -14.97 17.94 5.83
C ARG A 235 -15.23 19.01 6.89
N MET A 236 -14.62 20.20 6.77
CA MET A 236 -14.85 21.33 7.69
C MET A 236 -16.30 21.83 7.63
N LEU A 237 -16.93 21.81 6.45
CA LEU A 237 -18.34 22.16 6.28
C LEU A 237 -19.27 21.05 6.78
N TYR A 238 -19.04 19.81 6.36
CA TYR A 238 -19.88 18.64 6.69
C TYR A 238 -19.92 18.30 8.20
N ASN A 239 -18.92 18.74 8.96
CA ASN A 239 -18.80 18.51 10.40
C ASN A 239 -18.92 19.80 11.24
N ASP A 240 -19.29 20.93 10.64
CA ASP A 240 -19.69 22.14 11.39
C ASP A 240 -20.94 21.81 12.25
N ASP A 241 -20.93 22.18 13.53
CA ASP A 241 -21.98 21.75 14.46
C ASP A 241 -23.39 22.20 14.05
N ARG A 242 -23.52 23.35 13.38
CA ARG A 242 -24.78 23.89 12.83
C ARG A 242 -25.44 22.93 11.83
N VAL A 243 -24.67 22.05 11.17
CA VAL A 243 -25.20 21.04 10.23
C VAL A 243 -26.13 20.04 10.93
N LYS A 244 -25.87 19.70 12.20
CA LYS A 244 -26.64 18.71 12.96
C LYS A 244 -28.08 19.17 13.23
N GLU A 245 -28.28 20.48 13.33
CA GLU A 245 -29.57 21.11 13.64
C GLU A 245 -30.31 21.55 12.36
N HIS A 246 -29.57 21.95 11.31
CA HIS A 246 -30.16 22.46 10.07
C HIS A 246 -30.61 21.36 9.08
N PHE A 247 -29.98 20.17 9.09
CA PHE A 247 -30.24 19.12 8.10
C PHE A 247 -30.74 17.82 8.75
N THR A 248 -31.90 17.32 8.31
CA THR A 248 -32.49 16.04 8.77
C THR A 248 -31.60 14.84 8.43
N PHE A 249 -30.92 14.87 7.29
CA PHE A 249 -29.98 13.84 6.88
C PHE A 249 -28.65 14.45 6.44
N LYS A 250 -27.55 13.71 6.69
CA LYS A 250 -26.27 14.00 6.03
C LYS A 250 -25.58 12.73 5.55
N ALA A 251 -25.03 12.77 4.34
CA ALA A 251 -24.36 11.63 3.69
C ALA A 251 -23.08 12.07 2.99
N TRP A 252 -22.14 11.14 2.80
CA TRP A 252 -20.93 11.37 2.03
C TRP A 252 -20.61 10.14 1.20
N ALA A 253 -20.45 10.33 -0.11
CA ALA A 253 -19.90 9.34 -1.01
C ALA A 253 -18.69 9.96 -1.71
N CYS A 254 -17.57 9.22 -1.79
CA CYS A 254 -16.53 9.59 -2.74
C CYS A 254 -16.76 8.83 -4.04
N VAL A 255 -16.63 9.56 -5.14
CA VAL A 255 -16.70 9.02 -6.49
C VAL A 255 -15.30 8.60 -6.91
N SER A 256 -15.20 7.61 -7.79
CA SER A 256 -13.93 7.16 -8.38
C SER A 256 -13.89 7.53 -9.86
N GLU A 257 -12.70 7.49 -10.45
CA GLU A 257 -12.49 7.61 -11.90
C GLU A 257 -13.37 6.61 -12.66
N ASP A 258 -13.42 5.35 -12.19
CA ASP A 258 -14.48 4.40 -12.53
C ASP A 258 -15.82 4.85 -11.90
N TYR A 259 -16.66 5.57 -12.65
CA TYR A 259 -17.95 6.06 -12.17
C TYR A 259 -18.99 4.93 -12.03
N ASP A 260 -19.44 4.69 -10.81
CA ASP A 260 -20.48 3.72 -10.48
C ASP A 260 -21.68 4.40 -9.79
N ALA A 261 -22.73 4.69 -10.56
CA ALA A 261 -23.96 5.28 -10.08
C ALA A 261 -24.70 4.40 -9.05
N ILE A 262 -24.57 3.07 -9.14
CA ILE A 262 -25.18 2.12 -8.19
C ILE A 262 -24.47 2.27 -6.84
N ARG A 263 -23.13 2.23 -6.82
CA ARG A 263 -22.32 2.40 -5.61
C ARG A 263 -22.53 3.76 -4.95
N VAL A 264 -22.57 4.85 -5.72
CA VAL A 264 -22.80 6.20 -5.17
C VAL A 264 -24.22 6.33 -4.59
N THR A 265 -25.26 6.00 -5.37
CA THR A 265 -26.66 6.07 -4.89
C THR A 265 -26.87 5.20 -3.65
N LYS A 266 -26.29 4.00 -3.64
CA LYS A 266 -26.31 3.08 -2.49
C LYS A 266 -25.63 3.67 -1.25
N THR A 267 -24.44 4.26 -1.40
CA THR A 267 -23.71 4.87 -0.27
C THR A 267 -24.51 6.01 0.36
N LEU A 268 -25.21 6.81 -0.44
CA LEU A 268 -26.12 7.85 0.03
C LEU A 268 -27.34 7.24 0.75
N LEU A 269 -27.99 6.24 0.15
CA LEU A 269 -29.16 5.57 0.74
C LEU A 269 -28.87 4.86 2.07
N GLU A 270 -27.75 4.14 2.16
CA GLU A 270 -27.32 3.47 3.40
C GLU A 270 -26.99 4.49 4.50
N SER A 271 -26.47 5.67 4.14
CA SER A 271 -26.26 6.79 5.06
C SER A 271 -27.58 7.39 5.56
N VAL A 272 -28.52 7.67 4.64
CA VAL A 272 -29.84 8.26 4.95
C VAL A 272 -30.69 7.33 5.82
N THR A 273 -30.74 6.04 5.47
CA THR A 273 -31.57 5.05 6.19
C THR A 273 -30.90 4.48 7.44
N SER A 274 -29.58 4.69 7.59
CA SER A 274 -28.72 4.01 8.58
C SER A 274 -28.85 2.47 8.56
N LYS A 275 -29.16 1.89 7.38
CA LYS A 275 -29.40 0.46 7.18
C LYS A 275 -28.61 -0.05 5.96
N PRO A 276 -28.00 -1.24 6.02
CA PRO A 276 -27.31 -1.83 4.86
C PRO A 276 -28.33 -2.28 3.81
N CYS A 277 -28.10 -1.91 2.56
CA CYS A 277 -28.97 -2.24 1.44
C CYS A 277 -28.40 -3.40 0.64
N ASN A 278 -29.21 -4.43 0.34
CA ASN A 278 -28.72 -5.63 -0.36
C ASN A 278 -28.95 -5.59 -1.88
N THR A 279 -29.72 -4.61 -2.39
CA THR A 279 -29.94 -4.49 -3.84
C THR A 279 -28.72 -3.88 -4.56
N THR A 280 -28.69 -4.13 -5.87
CA THR A 280 -27.80 -3.51 -6.86
C THR A 280 -28.60 -2.93 -8.04
N ASP A 281 -29.93 -2.95 -7.97
CA ASP A 281 -30.80 -2.33 -8.97
C ASP A 281 -30.84 -0.80 -8.74
N LEU A 282 -30.43 -0.03 -9.76
CA LEU A 282 -30.35 1.43 -9.66
C LEU A 282 -31.72 2.08 -9.47
N ASN A 283 -32.76 1.58 -10.15
CA ASN A 283 -34.10 2.13 -10.05
C ASN A 283 -34.69 1.93 -8.64
N LEU A 284 -34.54 0.73 -8.05
CA LEU A 284 -34.96 0.48 -6.68
C LEU A 284 -34.19 1.34 -5.66
N LEU A 285 -32.87 1.54 -5.85
CA LEU A 285 -32.08 2.44 -5.02
C LEU A 285 -32.56 3.90 -5.12
N GLN A 286 -32.87 4.37 -6.33
CA GLN A 286 -33.28 5.75 -6.59
C GLN A 286 -34.70 6.04 -6.12
N VAL A 287 -35.66 5.11 -6.29
CA VAL A 287 -37.03 5.24 -5.79
C VAL A 287 -37.04 5.29 -4.26
N GLU A 288 -36.35 4.37 -3.59
CA GLU A 288 -36.24 4.38 -2.12
C GLU A 288 -35.55 5.67 -1.63
N LEU A 289 -34.44 6.08 -2.24
CA LEU A 289 -33.74 7.31 -1.85
C LEU A 289 -34.62 8.55 -2.02
N ARG A 290 -35.39 8.64 -3.11
CA ARG A 290 -36.34 9.73 -3.36
C ARG A 290 -37.42 9.82 -2.27
N GLU A 291 -38.07 8.70 -1.96
CA GLU A 291 -39.14 8.68 -0.94
C GLU A 291 -38.59 8.88 0.48
N GLN A 292 -37.36 8.45 0.77
CA GLN A 292 -36.69 8.79 2.03
C GLN A 292 -36.39 10.29 2.14
N LEU A 293 -35.98 10.97 1.06
CA LEU A 293 -35.67 12.41 1.07
C LEU A 293 -36.91 13.31 0.99
N ARG A 294 -38.07 12.76 0.59
CA ARG A 294 -39.32 13.48 0.31
C ARG A 294 -39.68 14.48 1.39
N GLY A 295 -39.62 15.78 1.06
CA GLY A 295 -40.01 16.89 1.94
C GLY A 295 -39.11 17.11 3.17
N LYS A 296 -37.86 16.65 3.15
CA LYS A 296 -36.88 16.83 4.26
C LYS A 296 -35.63 17.57 3.76
N LYS A 297 -34.96 18.32 4.65
CA LYS A 297 -33.67 18.95 4.33
C LYS A 297 -32.53 17.95 4.47
N PHE A 298 -31.60 17.92 3.51
CA PHE A 298 -30.40 17.07 3.57
C PHE A 298 -29.13 17.81 3.15
N LEU A 299 -27.97 17.34 3.66
CA LEU A 299 -26.64 17.71 3.21
C LEU A 299 -25.89 16.49 2.69
N PHE A 300 -25.73 16.39 1.37
CA PHE A 300 -24.90 15.35 0.75
C PHE A 300 -23.53 15.92 0.35
N VAL A 301 -22.49 15.07 0.39
CA VAL A 301 -21.19 15.37 -0.19
C VAL A 301 -20.82 14.30 -1.21
N LEU A 302 -20.41 14.75 -2.39
CA LEU A 302 -19.90 13.97 -3.51
C LEU A 302 -18.44 14.38 -3.74
N ASP A 303 -17.52 13.70 -3.06
CA ASP A 303 -16.10 14.07 -3.09
C ASP A 303 -15.39 13.48 -4.32
N ASP A 304 -14.44 14.24 -4.85
CA ASP A 304 -13.59 13.97 -6.01
C ASP A 304 -14.36 13.38 -7.23
N LEU A 305 -15.34 14.14 -7.72
CA LEU A 305 -16.17 13.78 -8.87
C LEU A 305 -15.42 13.99 -10.19
N TRP A 306 -15.27 12.91 -10.97
CA TRP A 306 -14.50 12.86 -12.23
C TRP A 306 -15.34 12.72 -13.52
N ASN A 307 -16.63 12.41 -13.43
CA ASN A 307 -17.44 12.14 -14.63
C ASN A 307 -17.91 13.44 -15.31
N GLU A 308 -17.51 13.65 -16.57
CA GLU A 308 -17.93 14.79 -17.41
C GLU A 308 -19.33 14.63 -18.04
N LYS A 309 -19.98 13.46 -17.92
CA LYS A 309 -21.28 13.20 -18.55
C LYS A 309 -22.44 13.86 -17.80
N TYR A 310 -22.98 14.91 -18.40
CA TYR A 310 -24.21 15.59 -17.95
C TYR A 310 -25.41 14.63 -17.75
N THR A 311 -25.56 13.60 -18.59
CA THR A 311 -26.57 12.55 -18.44
C THR A 311 -26.49 11.83 -17.10
N ASP A 312 -25.28 11.45 -16.72
CA ASP A 312 -25.00 10.60 -15.58
C ASP A 312 -25.17 11.38 -14.26
N TRP A 313 -24.86 12.68 -14.31
CA TRP A 313 -25.20 13.65 -13.27
C TRP A 313 -26.71 13.81 -13.09
N ASN A 314 -27.46 14.02 -14.18
CA ASN A 314 -28.92 14.18 -14.10
C ASN A 314 -29.60 12.92 -13.53
N CYS A 315 -29.13 11.73 -13.93
CA CYS A 315 -29.58 10.46 -13.33
C CYS A 315 -29.29 10.41 -11.82
N LEU A 316 -28.11 10.87 -11.36
CA LEU A 316 -27.77 10.92 -9.94
C LEU A 316 -28.55 11.99 -9.16
N GLN A 317 -28.83 13.15 -9.75
CA GLN A 317 -29.56 14.26 -9.12
C GLN A 317 -31.09 14.00 -9.06
N THR A 318 -31.64 13.15 -9.94
CA THR A 318 -33.10 12.92 -10.04
C THR A 318 -33.79 12.62 -8.70
N PRO A 319 -33.28 11.73 -7.81
CA PRO A 319 -33.88 11.50 -6.48
C PRO A 319 -33.85 12.72 -5.55
N PHE A 320 -32.84 13.59 -5.70
CA PHE A 320 -32.62 14.74 -4.83
C PHE A 320 -33.71 15.80 -5.00
N THR A 321 -34.30 15.90 -6.20
CA THR A 321 -35.36 16.85 -6.58
C THR A 321 -36.63 16.81 -5.71
N SER A 322 -36.81 15.78 -4.88
CA SER A 322 -37.95 15.65 -3.97
C SER A 322 -37.65 16.10 -2.53
N GLY A 323 -36.45 16.62 -2.26
CA GLY A 323 -36.09 17.24 -0.98
C GLY A 323 -36.89 18.49 -0.64
N ALA A 324 -36.78 18.95 0.61
CA ALA A 324 -37.27 20.28 0.98
C ALA A 324 -36.31 21.38 0.52
N ARG A 325 -36.86 22.59 0.29
CA ARG A 325 -36.10 23.82 0.03
C ARG A 325 -34.97 24.01 1.04
N GLY A 326 -33.81 24.44 0.55
CA GLY A 326 -32.61 24.59 1.37
C GLY A 326 -31.80 23.31 1.53
N SER A 327 -32.16 22.22 0.87
CA SER A 327 -31.29 21.03 0.78
C SER A 327 -30.02 21.35 -0.02
N LYS A 328 -28.90 20.69 0.31
CA LYS A 328 -27.57 21.02 -0.23
C LYS A 328 -26.83 19.78 -0.70
N VAL A 329 -26.12 19.91 -1.83
CA VAL A 329 -25.14 18.94 -2.30
C VAL A 329 -23.80 19.65 -2.46
N ILE A 330 -22.80 19.30 -1.66
CA ILE A 330 -21.42 19.73 -1.88
C ILE A 330 -20.79 18.76 -2.88
N VAL A 331 -20.21 19.29 -3.96
CA VAL A 331 -19.41 18.53 -4.92
C VAL A 331 -17.96 19.00 -4.78
N THR A 332 -16.98 18.09 -4.76
CA THR A 332 -15.58 18.48 -4.97
C THR A 332 -15.04 17.86 -6.25
N THR A 333 -14.25 18.62 -7.01
CA THR A 333 -13.67 18.12 -8.27
C THR A 333 -12.36 18.83 -8.61
N ARG A 334 -11.58 18.24 -9.50
CA ARG A 334 -10.37 18.83 -10.10
C ARG A 334 -10.67 19.52 -11.42
N ASN A 335 -11.82 19.20 -12.02
CA ASN A 335 -12.15 19.56 -13.38
C ASN A 335 -13.12 20.75 -13.43
N LYS A 336 -12.73 21.81 -14.15
CA LYS A 336 -13.55 23.02 -14.32
C LYS A 336 -14.77 22.78 -15.22
N ASN A 337 -14.73 21.79 -16.12
CA ASN A 337 -15.85 21.45 -17.02
C ASN A 337 -17.02 20.84 -16.25
N ILE A 338 -16.73 19.92 -15.32
CA ILE A 338 -17.72 19.31 -14.42
C ILE A 338 -18.46 20.39 -13.63
N ALA A 339 -17.72 21.42 -13.20
CA ALA A 339 -18.26 22.53 -12.46
C ALA A 339 -19.04 23.57 -13.29
N SER A 340 -19.06 23.50 -14.63
CA SER A 340 -19.84 24.45 -15.45
C SER A 340 -21.28 24.01 -15.69
N PHE A 341 -21.55 22.70 -15.77
CA PHE A 341 -22.90 22.16 -16.00
C PHE A 341 -23.67 21.77 -14.73
N MET A 342 -23.04 21.84 -13.56
CA MET A 342 -23.68 21.60 -12.24
C MET A 342 -24.11 22.90 -11.53
N GLN A 343 -24.16 24.03 -12.23
CA GLN A 343 -24.34 25.35 -11.61
C GLN A 343 -25.80 25.74 -11.39
N ASN A 344 -26.24 25.73 -10.13
CA ASN A 344 -27.34 26.58 -9.66
C ASN A 344 -26.93 27.53 -8.50
N VAL A 345 -25.65 27.51 -8.13
CA VAL A 345 -24.95 28.40 -7.19
C VAL A 345 -23.56 28.71 -7.79
N PRO A 346 -22.95 29.87 -7.53
CA PRO A 346 -21.57 30.15 -7.94
C PRO A 346 -20.58 29.06 -7.49
N THR A 347 -19.74 28.61 -8.43
CA THR A 347 -18.66 27.65 -8.16
C THR A 347 -17.56 28.31 -7.31
N GLN A 348 -17.07 27.60 -6.29
CA GLN A 348 -15.95 28.04 -5.47
C GLN A 348 -14.63 27.45 -6.00
N PRO A 349 -13.77 28.24 -6.67
CA PRO A 349 -12.37 27.85 -6.85
C PRO A 349 -11.68 27.80 -5.48
N LEU A 350 -10.89 26.76 -5.25
CA LEU A 350 -10.07 26.59 -4.05
C LEU A 350 -8.60 26.76 -4.43
N GLU A 351 -8.14 28.01 -4.31
CA GLU A 351 -6.76 28.40 -4.57
C GLU A 351 -5.76 27.72 -3.62
N PRO A 352 -4.46 27.66 -3.97
CA PRO A 352 -3.40 27.24 -3.04
C PRO A 352 -3.41 28.03 -1.73
N LEU A 353 -2.77 27.49 -0.68
CA LEU A 353 -2.51 28.23 0.56
C LEU A 353 -1.57 29.40 0.31
N SER A 354 -1.69 30.45 1.12
CA SER A 354 -0.66 31.50 1.21
C SER A 354 0.68 30.88 1.62
N HIS A 355 1.81 31.54 1.30
CA HIS A 355 3.12 31.03 1.70
C HIS A 355 3.28 30.91 3.22
N GLU A 356 2.63 31.77 4.01
CA GLU A 356 2.69 31.73 5.48
C GLU A 356 1.75 30.66 6.08
N ASP A 357 0.60 30.37 5.48
CA ASP A 357 -0.24 29.22 5.87
C ASP A 357 0.43 27.89 5.49
N CYS A 358 1.05 27.85 4.31
CA CYS A 358 1.81 26.70 3.82
C CYS A 358 3.04 26.45 4.70
N TRP A 359 3.72 27.51 5.13
CA TRP A 359 4.79 27.46 6.13
C TRP A 359 4.25 26.98 7.49
N SER A 360 3.15 27.55 7.99
CA SER A 360 2.56 27.16 9.28
C SER A 360 2.23 25.67 9.34
N LEU A 361 1.68 25.12 8.25
CA LEU A 361 1.39 23.68 8.11
C LEU A 361 2.66 22.83 8.07
N LEU A 362 3.68 23.23 7.27
CA LEU A 362 4.97 22.54 7.20
C LEU A 362 5.67 22.54 8.57
N ALA A 363 5.78 23.71 9.20
CA ALA A 363 6.38 23.90 10.52
C ALA A 363 5.67 23.07 11.60
N LYS A 364 4.32 22.99 11.57
CA LYS A 364 3.58 22.16 12.53
C LYS A 364 3.91 20.67 12.39
N HIS A 365 4.18 20.19 11.17
CA HIS A 365 4.63 18.80 10.94
C HIS A 365 6.12 18.59 11.28
N ALA A 366 6.99 19.58 11.03
CA ALA A 366 8.43 19.48 11.24
C ALA A 366 8.85 19.61 12.73
N PHE A 367 8.33 20.61 13.44
CA PHE A 367 8.67 20.87 14.84
C PHE A 367 7.71 20.18 15.83
N GLY A 368 6.52 19.75 15.37
CA GLY A 368 5.54 19.01 16.17
C GLY A 368 4.96 19.82 17.32
N ASN A 369 5.56 19.69 18.51
CA ASN A 369 5.20 20.44 19.71
C ASN A 369 6.25 21.49 20.13
N VAL A 370 7.39 21.53 19.44
CA VAL A 370 8.43 22.56 19.66
C VAL A 370 8.06 23.81 18.85
N THR A 371 8.34 24.99 19.40
CA THR A 371 8.12 26.27 18.72
C THR A 371 9.25 26.56 17.74
N CYS A 372 8.93 26.80 16.46
CA CYS A 372 9.89 27.14 15.40
C CYS A 372 10.75 28.37 15.70
N SER A 373 10.25 29.33 16.48
CA SER A 373 10.96 30.54 16.92
C SER A 373 12.24 30.27 17.72
N ALA A 374 12.43 29.06 18.25
CA ALA A 374 13.70 28.64 18.85
C ALA A 374 14.80 28.33 17.82
N TYR A 375 14.48 28.26 16.53
CA TYR A 375 15.40 27.90 15.44
C TYR A 375 15.26 28.84 14.22
N PRO A 376 15.64 30.14 14.33
CA PRO A 376 15.40 31.12 13.26
C PRO A 376 15.99 30.74 11.89
N SER A 377 17.16 30.09 11.87
CA SER A 377 17.78 29.61 10.63
C SER A 377 16.96 28.51 9.94
N LEU A 378 16.35 27.60 10.70
CA LEU A 378 15.45 26.58 10.16
C LEU A 378 14.12 27.20 9.71
N GLU A 379 13.64 28.25 10.38
CA GLU A 379 12.47 29.01 9.92
C GLU A 379 12.73 29.71 8.57
N GLU A 380 13.89 30.33 8.36
CA GLU A 380 14.22 30.93 7.06
C GLU A 380 14.32 29.90 5.93
N ILE A 381 15.03 28.79 6.15
CA ILE A 381 15.15 27.72 5.15
C ILE A 381 13.78 27.07 4.91
N GLY A 382 13.01 26.87 5.98
CA GLY A 382 11.66 26.35 5.97
C GLY A 382 10.66 27.18 5.16
N LYS A 383 10.69 28.51 5.31
CA LYS A 383 9.89 29.44 4.48
C LYS A 383 10.28 29.36 3.00
N LYS A 384 11.56 29.11 2.67
CA LYS A 384 12.01 28.87 1.28
C LYS A 384 11.47 27.53 0.75
N ILE A 385 11.45 26.47 1.56
CA ILE A 385 10.85 25.17 1.19
C ILE A 385 9.32 25.29 1.02
N ALA A 386 8.63 25.98 1.92
CA ALA A 386 7.18 26.20 1.82
C ALA A 386 6.77 27.01 0.57
N ARG A 387 7.63 27.91 0.08
CA ARG A 387 7.46 28.54 -1.24
C ARG A 387 7.57 27.54 -2.39
N LYS A 388 8.57 26.63 -2.36
CA LYS A 388 8.68 25.53 -3.34
C LYS A 388 7.52 24.52 -3.27
N CYS A 389 6.80 24.39 -2.14
CA CYS A 389 5.54 23.63 -2.06
C CYS A 389 4.38 24.23 -2.87
N ASN A 390 4.54 25.45 -3.41
CA ASN A 390 3.54 26.18 -4.22
C ASN A 390 2.12 26.19 -3.59
N GLY A 391 2.05 26.38 -2.27
CA GLY A 391 0.79 26.46 -1.52
C GLY A 391 0.00 25.15 -1.41
N LEU A 392 0.53 23.99 -1.81
CA LEU A 392 -0.18 22.71 -1.70
C LEU A 392 -0.07 22.11 -0.29
N PRO A 393 -1.19 21.92 0.46
CA PRO A 393 -1.18 21.33 1.79
C PRO A 393 -0.46 19.98 1.90
N LEU A 394 -0.71 19.04 0.98
CA LEU A 394 -0.07 17.72 1.04
C LEU A 394 1.45 17.80 0.86
N ALA A 395 1.94 18.70 0.02
CA ALA A 395 3.38 18.93 -0.16
C ALA A 395 4.03 19.44 1.13
N ALA A 396 3.37 20.41 1.80
CA ALA A 396 3.80 20.95 3.09
C ALA A 396 3.76 19.91 4.22
N GLN A 397 2.68 19.12 4.34
CA GLN A 397 2.56 18.03 5.32
C GLN A 397 3.66 16.98 5.12
N THR A 398 3.89 16.54 3.89
CA THR A 398 4.84 15.46 3.58
C THR A 398 6.30 15.91 3.78
N LEU A 399 6.66 17.13 3.35
CA LEU A 399 8.00 17.67 3.61
C LEU A 399 8.22 18.07 5.07
N GLY A 400 7.20 18.55 5.77
CA GLY A 400 7.25 18.72 7.23
C GLY A 400 7.47 17.38 7.93
N GLY A 401 6.80 16.32 7.47
CA GLY A 401 7.02 14.94 7.94
C GLY A 401 8.43 14.41 7.67
N LEU A 402 9.03 14.73 6.53
CA LEU A 402 10.44 14.42 6.22
C LEU A 402 11.42 15.16 7.17
N LEU A 403 11.16 16.45 7.43
CA LEU A 403 12.00 17.30 8.26
C LEU A 403 11.73 17.13 9.77
N ARG A 404 10.80 16.24 10.14
CA ARG A 404 10.32 16.03 11.50
C ARG A 404 11.45 15.69 12.47
N SER A 405 11.57 16.47 13.53
CA SER A 405 12.63 16.38 14.55
C SER A 405 14.08 16.51 14.02
N ARG A 406 14.28 16.89 12.75
CA ARG A 406 15.62 17.10 12.17
C ARG A 406 16.03 18.56 12.35
N LEU A 407 16.70 18.87 13.44
CA LEU A 407 17.08 20.26 13.79
C LEU A 407 18.41 20.74 13.16
N ASP A 408 18.93 20.00 12.17
CA ASP A 408 20.14 20.33 11.42
C ASP A 408 19.83 21.15 10.15
N SER A 409 20.39 22.36 10.06
CA SER A 409 20.25 23.23 8.90
C SER A 409 20.86 22.69 7.61
N GLU A 410 21.85 21.79 7.66
CA GLU A 410 22.41 21.16 6.45
C GLU A 410 21.43 20.17 5.82
N VAL A 411 20.64 19.43 6.61
CA VAL A 411 19.52 18.63 6.07
C VAL A 411 18.49 19.53 5.38
N TRP A 412 18.09 20.64 5.99
CA TRP A 412 17.08 21.54 5.40
C TRP A 412 17.61 22.20 4.12
N ASN A 413 18.86 22.64 4.08
CA ASN A 413 19.49 23.18 2.88
C ASN A 413 19.64 22.12 1.77
N ARG A 414 19.98 20.88 2.10
CA ARG A 414 19.98 19.76 1.13
C ARG A 414 18.60 19.51 0.54
N VAL A 415 17.54 19.52 1.37
CA VAL A 415 16.15 19.38 0.87
C VAL A 415 15.72 20.58 0.02
N LEU A 416 16.13 21.81 0.35
CA LEU A 416 15.80 23.01 -0.43
C LEU A 416 16.48 23.04 -1.82
N ASN A 417 17.74 22.63 -1.89
CA ASN A 417 18.62 22.78 -3.06
C ASN A 417 18.70 21.51 -3.94
N ASN A 418 17.86 20.51 -3.69
CA ASN A 418 17.86 19.23 -4.42
C ASN A 418 17.28 19.36 -5.85
N SER A 419 17.91 18.68 -6.81
CA SER A 419 17.56 18.58 -8.24
C SER A 419 16.11 18.16 -8.53
N ILE A 420 15.50 17.36 -7.66
CA ILE A 420 14.12 16.86 -7.82
C ILE A 420 13.10 18.01 -7.94
N TRP A 421 13.40 19.20 -7.39
CA TRP A 421 12.57 20.39 -7.53
C TRP A 421 12.40 20.89 -8.96
N ASP A 422 13.42 20.71 -9.80
CA ASP A 422 13.51 21.33 -11.12
C ASP A 422 13.07 20.38 -12.25
N LEU A 423 12.62 19.17 -11.88
CA LEU A 423 12.10 18.15 -12.80
C LEU A 423 10.80 18.61 -13.49
N PRO A 424 10.71 18.59 -14.84
CA PRO A 424 9.52 19.03 -15.55
C PRO A 424 8.25 18.25 -15.17
N SER A 425 7.22 18.96 -14.70
CA SER A 425 5.92 18.40 -14.33
C SER A 425 5.18 17.78 -15.52
N GLU A 426 5.43 18.24 -16.74
CA GLU A 426 4.80 17.72 -17.96
C GLU A 426 5.25 16.31 -18.32
N LYS A 427 6.47 15.93 -17.90
CA LYS A 427 6.95 14.54 -17.97
C LYS A 427 6.51 13.73 -16.75
N SER A 428 5.60 14.26 -15.91
CA SER A 428 5.54 13.86 -14.50
C SER A 428 4.24 14.14 -13.71
N ASP A 429 3.31 13.18 -13.67
CA ASP A 429 2.09 13.21 -12.81
C ASP A 429 2.35 13.38 -11.28
N ILE A 430 3.61 13.34 -10.84
CA ILE A 430 3.98 13.41 -9.42
C ILE A 430 4.76 14.67 -9.06
N LEU A 431 4.30 15.25 -7.95
CA LEU A 431 4.80 16.47 -7.35
C LEU A 431 6.23 16.29 -6.82
N PRO A 432 7.18 17.17 -7.16
CA PRO A 432 8.56 17.17 -6.65
C PRO A 432 8.69 17.00 -5.12
N ALA A 433 7.82 17.63 -4.33
CA ALA A 433 7.80 17.52 -2.86
C ALA A 433 7.58 16.08 -2.37
N LEU A 434 6.70 15.33 -3.04
CA LEU A 434 6.48 13.90 -2.76
C LEU A 434 7.63 13.07 -3.34
N GLY A 435 8.21 13.55 -4.44
CA GLY A 435 9.46 13.08 -4.98
C GLY A 435 10.54 12.95 -3.90
N LEU A 436 10.84 14.08 -3.27
CA LEU A 436 11.83 14.27 -2.21
C LEU A 436 11.56 13.44 -0.94
N SER A 437 10.30 13.36 -0.50
CA SER A 437 9.98 12.62 0.75
C SER A 437 10.37 11.15 0.71
N TYR A 438 10.31 10.51 -0.46
CA TYR A 438 10.80 9.14 -0.65
C TYR A 438 12.30 9.07 -0.91
N HIS A 439 12.88 10.03 -1.64
CA HIS A 439 14.33 10.08 -1.89
C HIS A 439 15.08 9.98 -0.55
N TYR A 440 14.61 10.74 0.45
CA TYR A 440 15.14 10.74 1.82
C TYR A 440 14.45 9.73 2.78
N LEU A 441 13.82 8.66 2.28
CA LEU A 441 13.51 7.47 3.09
C LEU A 441 14.76 6.58 3.21
N PRO A 442 15.02 5.97 4.40
CA PRO A 442 15.95 4.85 4.51
C PRO A 442 15.58 3.73 3.53
N ALA A 443 16.58 3.06 2.93
CA ALA A 443 16.36 2.02 1.92
C ALA A 443 15.40 0.89 2.38
N LYS A 444 15.45 0.53 3.68
CA LYS A 444 14.53 -0.44 4.30
C LYS A 444 13.07 0.04 4.26
N LEU A 445 12.83 1.32 4.56
CA LEU A 445 11.51 1.94 4.44
C LEU A 445 11.09 2.17 2.98
N LYS A 446 12.03 2.45 2.06
CA LYS A 446 11.73 2.45 0.61
C LYS A 446 11.14 1.10 0.19
N ARG A 447 11.76 -0.04 0.54
CA ARG A 447 11.22 -1.39 0.24
C ARG A 447 9.81 -1.60 0.82
N CYS A 448 9.62 -1.29 2.09
CA CYS A 448 8.32 -1.43 2.79
C CYS A 448 7.22 -0.57 2.15
N PHE A 449 7.54 0.68 1.81
CA PHE A 449 6.66 1.64 1.15
C PHE A 449 6.27 1.22 -0.28
N ILE A 450 7.25 0.77 -1.07
CA ILE A 450 7.04 0.25 -2.44
C ILE A 450 6.08 -0.94 -2.41
N TYR A 451 6.30 -1.88 -1.48
CA TYR A 451 5.47 -3.07 -1.35
C TYR A 451 3.99 -2.75 -1.13
N CYS A 452 3.67 -1.68 -0.39
CA CYS A 452 2.29 -1.24 -0.18
C CYS A 452 1.57 -0.75 -1.45
N SER A 453 2.22 -0.66 -2.61
CA SER A 453 1.56 -0.37 -3.89
C SER A 453 0.59 -1.47 -4.34
N ILE A 454 0.79 -2.71 -3.87
CA ILE A 454 -0.14 -3.82 -4.12
C ILE A 454 -1.53 -3.51 -3.59
N PHE A 455 -1.68 -2.66 -2.58
CA PHE A 455 -2.99 -2.22 -2.14
C PHE A 455 -3.59 -1.27 -3.20
N PRO A 456 -4.84 -1.49 -3.65
CA PRO A 456 -5.57 -0.46 -4.38
C PRO A 456 -5.76 0.75 -3.47
N LYS A 457 -6.04 1.92 -4.05
CA LYS A 457 -6.02 3.14 -3.24
C LYS A 457 -7.19 3.18 -2.27
N ASP A 458 -6.92 3.81 -1.14
CA ASP A 458 -7.89 4.01 -0.07
C ASP A 458 -8.43 2.68 0.51
N PHE A 459 -7.72 1.57 0.23
CA PHE A 459 -7.82 0.32 0.94
C PHE A 459 -7.46 0.54 2.41
N GLU A 460 -8.47 0.43 3.29
CA GLU A 460 -8.26 0.46 4.74
C GLU A 460 -7.53 -0.82 5.20
N PHE A 461 -6.21 -0.74 5.34
CA PHE A 461 -5.39 -1.78 5.96
C PHE A 461 -5.23 -1.56 7.47
N LYS A 462 -4.84 -2.60 8.21
CA LYS A 462 -4.42 -2.46 9.63
C LYS A 462 -2.90 -2.56 9.74
N VAL A 463 -2.36 -2.13 10.88
CA VAL A 463 -0.92 -2.26 11.17
C VAL A 463 -0.50 -3.74 11.10
N GLU A 464 -1.26 -4.63 11.74
CA GLU A 464 -0.91 -6.06 11.81
C GLU A 464 -1.00 -6.73 10.43
N ASP A 465 -1.92 -6.29 9.57
CA ASP A 465 -2.05 -6.80 8.21
C ASP A 465 -0.80 -6.47 7.37
N VAL A 466 -0.28 -5.24 7.47
CA VAL A 466 0.91 -4.80 6.72
C VAL A 466 2.21 -5.35 7.31
N VAL A 467 2.34 -5.34 8.64
CA VAL A 467 3.50 -5.86 9.37
C VAL A 467 3.78 -7.32 9.02
N PHE A 468 2.78 -8.20 9.08
CA PHE A 468 2.98 -9.62 8.77
C PHE A 468 3.38 -9.87 7.30
N LEU A 469 2.92 -9.03 6.37
CA LEU A 469 3.31 -9.12 4.95
C LEU A 469 4.78 -8.71 4.76
N TRP A 470 5.23 -7.61 5.37
CA TRP A 470 6.63 -7.18 5.33
C TRP A 470 7.58 -8.21 5.99
N MET A 471 7.16 -8.82 7.10
CA MET A 471 7.92 -9.89 7.78
C MET A 471 8.04 -11.14 6.90
N ALA A 472 6.97 -11.53 6.20
CA ALA A 472 6.96 -12.73 5.36
C ALA A 472 7.79 -12.58 4.08
N GLU A 473 7.75 -11.42 3.43
CA GLU A 473 8.60 -11.12 2.28
C GLU A 473 10.08 -10.94 2.66
N GLY A 474 10.38 -10.66 3.94
CA GLY A 474 11.75 -10.46 4.45
C GLY A 474 12.24 -9.01 4.33
N LEU A 475 11.33 -8.03 4.40
CA LEU A 475 11.67 -6.59 4.31
C LEU A 475 12.15 -6.01 5.65
N ILE A 476 11.89 -6.72 6.75
CA ILE A 476 12.29 -6.37 8.12
C ILE A 476 13.65 -7.01 8.42
N SER A 477 14.54 -6.25 9.05
CA SER A 477 15.85 -6.78 9.45
C SER A 477 15.73 -7.65 10.70
N GLN A 478 16.51 -8.72 10.76
CA GLN A 478 16.73 -9.41 12.03
C GLN A 478 17.61 -8.51 12.93
N ALA A 479 17.25 -8.36 14.20
CA ALA A 479 18.02 -7.58 15.15
C ALA A 479 19.09 -8.45 15.82
N GLU A 480 20.32 -7.95 15.88
CA GLU A 480 21.47 -8.67 16.47
C GLU A 480 21.27 -8.96 17.98
N ASN A 481 20.42 -8.18 18.66
CA ASN A 481 20.17 -8.25 20.10
C ASN A 481 18.96 -9.13 20.49
N GLY A 482 18.26 -9.73 19.53
CA GLY A 482 17.08 -10.57 19.80
C GLY A 482 15.75 -9.82 19.95
N ASP A 483 15.69 -8.55 19.53
CA ASP A 483 14.45 -7.77 19.50
C ASP A 483 13.38 -8.44 18.60
N ASN A 484 12.12 -8.28 18.98
CA ASN A 484 11.00 -8.90 18.26
C ASN A 484 10.85 -8.30 16.85
N MET A 485 10.90 -9.14 15.82
CA MET A 485 10.73 -8.70 14.42
C MET A 485 9.37 -7.99 14.19
N GLU A 486 8.34 -8.32 14.95
CA GLU A 486 7.04 -7.63 14.89
C GLU A 486 7.10 -6.19 15.45
N GLU A 487 8.01 -5.90 16.38
CA GLU A 487 8.22 -4.56 16.94
C GLU A 487 9.03 -3.67 15.99
N VAL A 488 10.15 -4.17 15.44
CA VAL A 488 10.90 -3.47 14.37
C VAL A 488 10.02 -3.16 13.15
N ALA A 489 9.08 -4.06 12.82
CA ALA A 489 8.11 -3.83 11.75
C ALA A 489 7.07 -2.74 12.09
N LYS A 490 6.68 -2.59 13.36
CA LYS A 490 5.81 -1.50 13.82
C LYS A 490 6.55 -0.18 13.83
N GLU A 491 7.82 -0.14 14.25
CA GLU A 491 8.66 1.07 14.15
C GLU A 491 8.76 1.57 12.70
N TYR A 492 8.94 0.66 11.74
CA TYR A 492 8.94 1.01 10.31
C TYR A 492 7.58 1.56 9.83
N PHE A 493 6.47 1.02 10.36
CA PHE A 493 5.13 1.52 10.08
C PHE A 493 4.92 2.92 10.67
N ASP A 494 5.33 3.11 11.92
CA ASP A 494 5.19 4.36 12.66
C ASP A 494 6.12 5.46 12.12
N GLU A 495 7.30 5.16 11.58
CA GLU A 495 8.10 6.16 10.86
C GLU A 495 7.40 6.61 9.57
N LEU A 496 6.86 5.68 8.76
CA LEU A 496 6.09 6.02 7.54
C LEU A 496 4.82 6.82 7.86
N LEU A 497 4.14 6.51 8.96
CA LEU A 497 3.03 7.29 9.51
C LEU A 497 3.50 8.68 9.99
N SER A 498 4.63 8.76 10.70
CA SER A 498 5.17 10.02 11.24
C SER A 498 5.55 11.03 10.13
N ARG A 499 5.97 10.50 8.97
CA ARG A 499 6.28 11.20 7.72
C ARG A 499 5.03 11.54 6.89
N SER A 500 3.83 11.22 7.37
CA SER A 500 2.53 11.44 6.70
C SER A 500 2.36 10.68 5.36
N LEU A 501 3.12 9.60 5.15
CA LEU A 501 2.97 8.71 3.98
C LEU A 501 1.81 7.72 4.17
N PHE A 502 1.53 7.34 5.42
CA PHE A 502 0.26 6.76 5.83
C PHE A 502 -0.60 7.80 6.57
N GLN A 503 -1.91 7.59 6.55
CA GLN A 503 -2.90 8.40 7.27
C GLN A 503 -3.85 7.47 8.01
N MET A 504 -4.23 7.80 9.25
CA MET A 504 -5.16 6.99 10.03
C MET A 504 -6.61 7.23 9.58
N SER A 505 -7.34 6.16 9.33
CA SER A 505 -8.78 6.16 9.04
C SER A 505 -9.62 5.82 10.28
N ARG A 506 -10.93 5.92 10.10
CA ARG A 506 -12.00 6.01 11.10
C ARG A 506 -12.12 4.83 12.07
N LYS A 507 -11.43 3.71 11.85
CA LYS A 507 -11.70 2.41 12.50
C LYS A 507 -10.47 1.76 13.15
N SER A 508 -9.45 2.54 13.54
CA SER A 508 -8.10 2.00 13.83
C SER A 508 -7.54 1.22 12.63
N SER A 509 -7.83 1.74 11.44
CA SER A 509 -7.31 1.34 10.13
C SER A 509 -6.51 2.49 9.54
N PHE A 510 -5.75 2.24 8.49
CA PHE A 510 -4.87 3.21 7.84
C PHE A 510 -5.05 3.15 6.33
N VAL A 511 -4.74 4.26 5.66
CA VAL A 511 -4.80 4.42 4.21
C VAL A 511 -3.54 5.13 3.72
N MET A 512 -3.23 4.94 2.45
CA MET A 512 -2.19 5.67 1.73
C MET A 512 -2.88 6.64 0.75
N HIS A 513 -2.70 7.95 0.95
CA HIS A 513 -3.36 9.00 0.15
C HIS A 513 -3.09 8.82 -1.36
N ASP A 514 -4.02 9.25 -2.23
CA ASP A 514 -3.98 8.97 -3.67
C ASP A 514 -2.62 9.22 -4.35
N LEU A 515 -2.02 10.40 -4.13
CA LEU A 515 -0.68 10.80 -4.61
C LEU A 515 0.47 9.98 -4.02
N ILE A 516 0.29 9.44 -2.82
CA ILE A 516 1.30 8.62 -2.15
C ILE A 516 1.22 7.18 -2.65
N ASN A 517 0.03 6.66 -2.99
CA ASN A 517 -0.06 5.37 -3.69
C ASN A 517 0.27 5.52 -5.19
N ASP A 518 0.06 6.70 -5.81
CA ASP A 518 0.68 6.99 -7.11
C ASP A 518 2.18 6.75 -6.96
N LEU A 519 2.81 7.37 -5.96
CA LEU A 519 4.24 7.32 -5.65
C LEU A 519 4.77 5.90 -5.38
N ALA A 520 3.94 5.04 -4.78
CA ALA A 520 4.30 3.65 -4.51
C ALA A 520 4.23 2.80 -5.78
N VAL A 521 3.11 2.82 -6.53
CA VAL A 521 2.94 2.05 -7.79
C VAL A 521 4.01 2.44 -8.80
N PHE A 522 4.27 3.75 -8.88
CA PHE A 522 5.34 4.43 -9.60
C PHE A 522 6.73 3.86 -9.34
N MET A 523 7.10 3.58 -8.08
CA MET A 523 8.38 2.96 -7.74
C MET A 523 8.37 1.44 -7.89
N SER A 524 7.20 0.82 -7.87
CA SER A 524 7.05 -0.64 -7.90
C SER A 524 6.82 -1.22 -9.29
N LYS A 525 6.59 -0.40 -10.32
CA LYS A 525 6.32 -0.83 -11.70
C LYS A 525 7.49 -1.67 -12.21
N GLY A 526 7.19 -2.94 -12.51
CA GLY A 526 8.14 -4.05 -12.75
C GLY A 526 7.89 -5.20 -11.78
N PHE A 527 7.68 -4.87 -10.50
CA PHE A 527 7.63 -5.83 -9.39
C PHE A 527 6.24 -6.05 -8.81
N CYS A 528 5.46 -4.98 -8.62
CA CYS A 528 4.11 -5.06 -8.05
C CYS A 528 3.05 -4.81 -9.13
N SER A 529 1.96 -5.57 -9.09
CA SER A 529 0.81 -5.42 -9.98
C SER A 529 -0.51 -5.64 -9.26
N ARG A 530 -1.60 -5.10 -9.82
CA ARG A 530 -2.97 -5.22 -9.32
C ARG A 530 -3.87 -5.74 -10.44
N LEU A 531 -4.36 -6.97 -10.28
CA LEU A 531 -5.25 -7.62 -11.24
C LEU A 531 -6.70 -7.13 -11.02
N GLU A 532 -7.03 -6.08 -11.75
CA GLU A 532 -8.35 -5.46 -11.84
C GLU A 532 -9.08 -6.01 -13.08
N GLY A 533 -10.38 -6.31 -12.97
CA GLY A 533 -11.12 -6.96 -14.06
C GLY A 533 -11.41 -6.02 -15.23
N GLY A 534 -10.99 -6.39 -16.44
CA GLY A 534 -11.29 -5.66 -17.68
C GLY A 534 -10.14 -4.86 -18.28
N LYS A 535 -8.93 -4.91 -17.71
CA LYS A 535 -7.71 -4.35 -18.33
C LYS A 535 -6.94 -5.45 -19.07
N GLU A 536 -6.35 -5.12 -20.22
CA GLU A 536 -5.60 -6.05 -21.06
C GLU A 536 -4.24 -6.43 -20.45
N SER A 537 -3.52 -7.34 -21.12
CA SER A 537 -2.34 -8.05 -20.60
C SER A 537 -1.27 -7.15 -20.00
N CYS A 538 -1.16 -7.17 -18.67
CA CYS A 538 0.06 -6.81 -17.97
C CYS A 538 1.11 -7.90 -18.21
N ASP A 539 2.39 -7.55 -18.38
CA ASP A 539 3.47 -8.55 -18.28
C ASP A 539 3.54 -9.05 -16.84
N VAL A 540 3.11 -10.29 -16.66
CA VAL A 540 3.06 -10.98 -15.37
C VAL A 540 4.21 -11.98 -15.19
N GLU A 541 5.06 -12.21 -16.20
CA GLU A 541 6.21 -13.12 -16.03
C GLU A 541 7.22 -12.57 -15.01
N ARG A 542 7.36 -11.24 -14.97
CA ARG A 542 8.25 -10.48 -14.08
C ARG A 542 7.63 -10.11 -12.70
N VAL A 543 6.31 -10.21 -12.53
CA VAL A 543 5.62 -9.71 -11.32
C VAL A 543 5.96 -10.55 -10.08
N ARG A 544 6.64 -9.92 -9.11
CA ARG A 544 6.96 -10.51 -7.80
C ARG A 544 5.78 -10.42 -6.83
N HIS A 545 4.98 -9.36 -6.88
CA HIS A 545 3.91 -9.14 -5.89
C HIS A 545 2.58 -8.79 -6.57
N LEU A 546 1.61 -9.68 -6.48
CA LEU A 546 0.28 -9.50 -7.08
C LEU A 546 -0.78 -9.34 -5.98
N SER A 547 -1.57 -8.27 -6.09
CA SER A 547 -2.91 -8.26 -5.51
C SER A 547 -3.99 -8.35 -6.59
N TYR A 548 -5.21 -8.65 -6.19
CA TYR A 548 -6.34 -8.67 -7.11
C TYR A 548 -7.66 -8.34 -6.42
N SER A 549 -8.59 -7.72 -7.13
CA SER A 549 -9.93 -7.42 -6.59
C SER A 549 -10.78 -8.70 -6.61
N ARG A 550 -11.31 -9.12 -5.45
CA ARG A 550 -12.03 -10.41 -5.32
C ARG A 550 -13.41 -10.38 -5.98
N GLY A 551 -13.60 -11.20 -7.01
CA GLY A 551 -14.88 -11.34 -7.71
C GLY A 551 -15.75 -12.42 -7.08
N LYS A 552 -17.07 -12.30 -7.24
CA LYS A 552 -18.06 -13.27 -6.70
C LYS A 552 -17.78 -14.70 -7.19
N PHE A 553 -17.38 -14.82 -8.45
CA PHE A 553 -16.98 -16.07 -9.09
C PHE A 553 -15.63 -15.87 -9.80
N ASP A 554 -14.54 -16.16 -9.09
CA ASP A 554 -13.18 -16.04 -9.61
C ASP A 554 -12.80 -17.32 -10.39
N VAL A 555 -13.31 -17.39 -11.62
CA VAL A 555 -13.09 -18.47 -12.59
C VAL A 555 -11.65 -18.54 -13.10
N ALA A 556 -11.25 -19.69 -13.65
CA ALA A 556 -9.86 -19.97 -14.05
C ALA A 556 -9.27 -18.91 -15.01
N LEU A 557 -10.07 -18.44 -15.98
CA LEU A 557 -9.68 -17.41 -16.96
C LEU A 557 -9.12 -16.13 -16.31
N LYS A 558 -9.63 -15.74 -15.14
CA LYS A 558 -9.14 -14.56 -14.40
C LYS A 558 -7.66 -14.67 -14.05
N PHE A 559 -7.21 -15.87 -13.70
CA PHE A 559 -5.85 -16.16 -13.27
C PHE A 559 -5.01 -16.81 -14.37
N GLU A 560 -5.54 -16.93 -15.59
CA GLU A 560 -4.82 -17.49 -16.74
C GLU A 560 -3.48 -16.79 -17.05
N PRO A 561 -3.33 -15.45 -16.94
CA PRO A 561 -2.04 -14.80 -17.07
C PRO A 561 -0.96 -15.38 -16.13
N LEU A 562 -1.36 -15.83 -14.92
CA LEU A 562 -0.42 -16.32 -13.91
C LEU A 562 0.26 -17.65 -14.30
N LYS A 563 -0.15 -18.30 -15.40
CA LYS A 563 0.63 -19.37 -16.03
C LYS A 563 2.07 -18.95 -16.38
N GLY A 564 2.30 -17.66 -16.66
CA GLY A 564 3.62 -17.09 -16.90
C GLY A 564 4.38 -16.65 -15.64
N ALA A 565 3.69 -16.42 -14.52
CA ALA A 565 4.18 -15.71 -13.33
C ALA A 565 5.11 -16.54 -12.41
N LYS A 566 6.14 -17.17 -13.01
CA LYS A 566 7.08 -18.11 -12.36
C LYS A 566 7.79 -17.51 -11.13
N CYS A 567 7.94 -16.19 -11.07
CA CYS A 567 8.67 -15.48 -10.02
C CYS A 567 7.78 -14.89 -8.89
N LEU A 568 6.49 -15.19 -8.88
CA LEU A 568 5.52 -14.60 -7.94
C LEU A 568 5.78 -15.00 -6.49
N ARG A 569 5.91 -14.01 -5.61
CA ARG A 569 6.09 -14.13 -4.16
C ARG A 569 4.84 -13.79 -3.36
N THR A 570 4.07 -12.79 -3.77
CA THR A 570 2.80 -12.42 -3.12
C THR A 570 1.59 -12.74 -4.00
N PHE A 571 0.59 -13.44 -3.45
CA PHE A 571 -0.75 -13.56 -4.02
C PHE A 571 -1.81 -13.16 -2.98
N LEU A 572 -2.35 -11.94 -3.12
CA LEU A 572 -3.18 -11.29 -2.09
C LEU A 572 -4.57 -10.81 -2.62
N PRO A 573 -5.69 -11.39 -2.18
CA PRO A 573 -7.04 -10.97 -2.57
C PRO A 573 -7.49 -9.74 -1.79
N THR A 574 -7.53 -8.59 -2.45
CA THR A 574 -8.00 -7.32 -1.87
C THR A 574 -9.53 -7.25 -1.82
N PHE A 575 -10.05 -6.49 -0.85
CA PHE A 575 -11.44 -6.54 -0.41
C PHE A 575 -12.12 -5.18 -0.48
N LEU A 576 -13.35 -5.17 -1.01
CA LEU A 576 -14.33 -4.09 -0.80
C LEU A 576 -15.42 -4.61 0.15
N ILE A 577 -15.66 -3.87 1.24
CA ILE A 577 -16.35 -4.39 2.42
C ILE A 577 -17.83 -4.70 2.13
N THR A 578 -18.13 -5.96 1.85
CA THR A 578 -19.52 -6.46 1.73
C THR A 578 -19.73 -7.73 2.56
N TYR A 579 -20.10 -7.53 3.83
CA TYR A 579 -20.45 -8.58 4.80
C TYR A 579 -21.72 -9.35 4.40
N ARG A 580 -21.62 -10.26 3.42
CA ARG A 580 -22.54 -11.39 3.15
C ARG A 580 -22.18 -12.21 1.90
N ASN A 581 -21.32 -11.70 1.02
CA ASN A 581 -21.06 -12.33 -0.27
C ASN A 581 -20.37 -13.71 -0.15
N TYR A 582 -20.87 -14.67 -0.94
CA TYR A 582 -20.25 -15.97 -1.13
C TYR A 582 -19.28 -15.84 -2.31
N TYR A 583 -17.99 -15.76 -2.01
CA TYR A 583 -16.93 -15.77 -3.00
C TYR A 583 -16.52 -17.21 -3.29
N LEU A 584 -16.45 -17.58 -4.58
CA LEU A 584 -15.93 -18.86 -5.04
C LEU A 584 -14.68 -18.66 -5.89
N ILE A 585 -13.63 -19.45 -5.66
CA ILE A 585 -12.43 -19.52 -6.51
C ILE A 585 -12.44 -20.81 -7.33
N SER A 586 -11.89 -20.80 -8.55
CA SER A 586 -11.73 -22.00 -9.36
C SER A 586 -10.93 -23.09 -8.63
N LYS A 587 -11.47 -24.31 -8.54
CA LYS A 587 -10.72 -25.46 -8.00
C LYS A 587 -9.47 -25.77 -8.83
N GLN A 588 -9.56 -25.63 -10.16
CA GLN A 588 -8.43 -25.79 -11.09
C GLN A 588 -7.28 -24.84 -10.75
N PHE A 589 -7.60 -23.58 -10.39
CA PHE A 589 -6.58 -22.63 -9.96
C PHE A 589 -5.88 -23.09 -8.67
N VAL A 590 -6.65 -23.48 -7.65
CA VAL A 590 -6.10 -23.87 -6.34
C VAL A 590 -5.32 -25.19 -6.39
N GLN A 591 -5.75 -26.15 -7.20
CA GLN A 591 -5.15 -27.49 -7.29
C GLN A 591 -3.96 -27.56 -8.25
N ASP A 592 -4.04 -26.90 -9.41
CA ASP A 592 -3.09 -27.08 -10.51
C ASP A 592 -2.12 -25.89 -10.65
N LEU A 593 -2.64 -24.66 -10.65
CA LEU A 593 -1.85 -23.46 -10.98
C LEU A 593 -1.18 -22.83 -9.75
N LEU A 594 -1.87 -22.73 -8.62
CA LEU A 594 -1.30 -22.20 -7.38
C LEU A 594 -0.01 -22.94 -6.95
N PRO A 595 0.07 -24.29 -6.98
CA PRO A 595 1.23 -25.02 -6.47
C PRO A 595 2.45 -25.05 -7.42
N SER A 596 2.37 -24.45 -8.61
CA SER A 596 3.53 -24.28 -9.50
C SER A 596 4.38 -23.05 -9.14
N HIS A 597 3.79 -22.07 -8.46
CA HIS A 597 4.41 -20.80 -8.10
C HIS A 597 5.32 -20.95 -6.86
N ARG A 598 6.39 -21.75 -6.97
CA ARG A 598 7.26 -22.12 -5.83
C ARG A 598 7.76 -20.92 -5.01
N CYS A 599 8.03 -19.81 -5.70
CA CYS A 599 8.48 -18.52 -5.16
C CYS A 599 7.54 -17.87 -4.12
N LEU A 600 6.29 -18.34 -3.97
CA LEU A 600 5.30 -17.76 -3.06
C LEU A 600 5.77 -17.74 -1.60
N ARG A 601 5.95 -16.52 -1.07
CA ARG A 601 6.20 -16.19 0.34
C ARG A 601 4.92 -15.81 1.07
N VAL A 602 3.98 -15.17 0.38
CA VAL A 602 2.68 -14.70 0.90
C VAL A 602 1.55 -15.29 0.09
N LEU A 603 0.68 -16.06 0.75
CA LEU A 603 -0.57 -16.58 0.18
C LEU A 603 -1.76 -16.24 1.08
N SER A 604 -2.80 -15.66 0.49
CA SER A 604 -4.13 -15.60 1.13
C SER A 604 -5.21 -16.16 0.20
N LEU A 605 -6.00 -17.09 0.74
CA LEU A 605 -7.25 -17.59 0.13
C LEU A 605 -8.47 -17.20 0.99
N SER A 606 -8.29 -16.17 1.83
CA SER A 606 -9.29 -15.69 2.80
C SER A 606 -10.66 -15.43 2.14
N GLY A 607 -11.72 -15.87 2.81
CA GLY A 607 -13.11 -15.65 2.41
C GLY A 607 -13.65 -16.49 1.25
N TYR A 608 -12.85 -17.37 0.63
CA TYR A 608 -13.36 -18.34 -0.35
C TYR A 608 -13.98 -19.56 0.34
N LYS A 609 -15.30 -19.57 0.46
CA LYS A 609 -16.04 -20.63 1.19
C LYS A 609 -16.01 -22.01 0.51
N ASN A 610 -15.59 -22.11 -0.75
CA ASN A 610 -15.42 -23.39 -1.43
C ASN A 610 -14.00 -23.97 -1.32
N VAL A 611 -13.08 -23.27 -0.64
CA VAL A 611 -11.81 -23.85 -0.19
C VAL A 611 -12.08 -24.62 1.10
N THR A 612 -12.29 -25.92 0.96
CA THR A 612 -12.53 -26.89 2.05
C THR A 612 -11.26 -27.58 2.55
N ASP A 613 -10.23 -27.56 1.70
CA ASP A 613 -9.00 -28.34 1.78
C ASP A 613 -7.91 -27.64 0.95
N LEU A 614 -6.65 -28.01 1.17
CA LEU A 614 -5.51 -27.62 0.34
C LEU A 614 -4.90 -28.86 -0.32
N PRO A 615 -4.43 -28.78 -1.58
CA PRO A 615 -3.88 -29.92 -2.30
C PRO A 615 -2.56 -30.39 -1.67
N ASP A 616 -2.24 -31.68 -1.80
CA ASP A 616 -0.96 -32.22 -1.32
C ASP A 616 0.28 -31.66 -2.05
N SER A 617 0.09 -30.93 -3.15
CA SER A 617 1.12 -30.16 -3.84
C SER A 617 1.43 -28.82 -3.17
N ILE A 618 0.63 -28.32 -2.22
CA ILE A 618 0.88 -27.04 -1.53
C ILE A 618 2.22 -27.02 -0.78
N LYS A 619 2.70 -28.20 -0.34
CA LYS A 619 4.03 -28.41 0.27
C LYS A 619 5.21 -28.07 -0.65
N ASN A 620 4.96 -27.87 -1.95
CA ASN A 620 5.97 -27.47 -2.93
C ASN A 620 6.26 -25.95 -2.88
N LEU A 621 5.47 -25.17 -2.13
CA LEU A 621 5.70 -23.75 -1.88
C LEU A 621 6.74 -23.58 -0.77
N VAL A 622 7.99 -23.89 -1.09
CA VAL A 622 9.11 -24.01 -0.11
C VAL A 622 9.48 -22.69 0.57
N HIS A 623 9.09 -21.54 0.01
CA HIS A 623 9.34 -20.22 0.58
C HIS A 623 8.15 -19.65 1.39
N LEU A 624 7.07 -20.42 1.58
CA LEU A 624 5.81 -19.91 2.14
C LEU A 624 5.94 -19.54 3.62
N ARG A 625 5.86 -18.23 3.90
CA ARG A 625 6.05 -17.62 5.23
C ARG A 625 4.80 -16.98 5.81
N TYR A 626 3.83 -16.62 4.97
CA TYR A 626 2.50 -16.16 5.40
C TYR A 626 1.39 -16.93 4.70
N LEU A 627 0.46 -17.46 5.49
CA LEU A 627 -0.71 -18.20 5.01
C LEU A 627 -1.99 -17.74 5.73
N ASP A 628 -2.89 -17.12 4.97
CA ASP A 628 -4.18 -16.63 5.45
C ASP A 628 -5.35 -17.36 4.78
N LEU A 629 -6.03 -18.15 5.60
CA LEU A 629 -7.18 -18.97 5.23
C LEU A 629 -8.46 -18.51 5.97
N SER A 630 -8.42 -17.29 6.54
CA SER A 630 -9.52 -16.72 7.32
C SER A 630 -10.84 -16.83 6.57
N TYR A 631 -11.92 -17.30 7.21
CA TYR A 631 -13.25 -17.37 6.60
C TYR A 631 -13.37 -18.31 5.36
N THR A 632 -12.43 -19.23 5.15
CA THR A 632 -12.61 -20.39 4.25
C THR A 632 -13.51 -21.46 4.93
N ALA A 633 -13.62 -22.65 4.34
CA ALA A 633 -14.31 -23.80 4.96
C ALA A 633 -13.34 -24.83 5.59
N ILE A 634 -12.04 -24.55 5.58
CA ILE A 634 -11.02 -25.39 6.23
C ILE A 634 -11.24 -25.39 7.74
N LYS A 635 -11.37 -26.58 8.34
CA LYS A 635 -11.61 -26.75 9.79
C LYS A 635 -10.36 -27.11 10.60
N ARG A 636 -9.32 -27.63 9.94
CA ARG A 636 -8.05 -28.09 10.53
C ARG A 636 -6.94 -28.03 9.49
N LEU A 637 -5.71 -27.81 9.94
CA LEU A 637 -4.51 -27.80 9.11
C LEU A 637 -3.64 -29.03 9.40
N GLU A 638 -4.18 -30.22 9.12
CA GLU A 638 -3.59 -31.54 9.41
C GLU A 638 -2.33 -31.86 8.56
N LYS A 639 -1.74 -30.87 7.90
CA LYS A 639 -0.58 -30.98 6.99
C LYS A 639 0.48 -29.88 7.16
N ILE A 640 0.34 -28.97 8.14
CA ILE A 640 1.25 -27.80 8.25
C ILE A 640 2.60 -28.10 8.90
N ASP A 641 2.76 -29.18 9.66
CA ASP A 641 4.01 -29.44 10.40
C ASP A 641 5.21 -29.86 9.51
N LYS A 642 5.13 -29.62 8.19
CA LYS A 642 6.25 -29.61 7.24
C LYS A 642 6.63 -28.22 6.71
N PHE A 643 5.86 -27.17 7.00
CA PHE A 643 6.24 -25.78 6.72
C PHE A 643 7.01 -25.21 7.92
N THR A 644 8.33 -25.20 7.83
CA THR A 644 9.23 -24.81 8.93
C THR A 644 9.35 -23.30 9.12
N GLU A 645 8.95 -22.47 8.14
CA GLU A 645 9.14 -21.00 8.13
C GLU A 645 7.84 -20.16 8.14
N ILE A 646 6.67 -20.70 8.52
CA ILE A 646 5.44 -19.87 8.62
C ILE A 646 5.54 -18.94 9.84
N ASN A 647 6.02 -17.72 9.59
CA ASN A 647 6.22 -16.66 10.57
C ASN A 647 4.88 -16.12 11.13
N ALA A 648 3.84 -16.05 10.28
CA ALA A 648 2.50 -15.61 10.68
C ALA A 648 1.40 -16.24 9.81
N GLY A 649 0.20 -16.44 10.39
CA GLY A 649 -0.95 -16.98 9.65
C GLY A 649 -2.29 -16.81 10.37
N ARG A 650 -3.38 -17.13 9.65
CA ARG A 650 -4.77 -17.00 10.13
C ARG A 650 -5.69 -18.11 9.58
N LEU A 651 -6.66 -18.52 10.40
CA LEU A 651 -7.78 -19.45 10.12
C LEU A 651 -9.13 -18.80 10.49
#